data_AF-A0A9E7HAT7-F1
#
_entry.id   AF-A0A9E7HAT7-F1
#
_cell.length_a   1.000
_cell.length_b   1.000
_cell.length_c   1.000
_cell.angle_alpha   90.00
_cell.angle_beta   90.00
_cell.angle_gamma   90.00
#
_symmetry.space_group_name_H-M   'P 1'
#
loop_
_entity.id
_entity.type
_entity.pdbx_description
1 polymer ?
#
loop_
_entity_poly.entity_id
_entity_poly.type
_entity_poly.pdbx_seq_one_letter_code
_entity_poly.pdbx_strand_id
1 'polypeptide(L)'
;MAPKPLDYESLNENVKKVAYAVRGELYLRASELQKEGKKIIFTNVGNPHALGQKPLTFPRQVIALCQAPFLLDDPNVGLLFPADAIERAKHYLSLTSGGLGAYSDSRGLPGIRKEIAEFIGRRDGYPSDPELIYLTDGASKGVMQILNTIIRNENDGILVPVPQYPLYSATISLYGGSLVPYYLEEEANWGLDINHIRQSVAAARMKGICVRALVIINPGNPTGQCLSEANLRELLKFCFQENIVLLADEVYQQNIYQDERPFISARKILLDMGPPISTEVQLVSFHTVSKGYWGECGQRGGYFEMTNLPAKTVDEIYKVASVSLSPNVPGQIFLGLMVNPPKPGDISYLRFAAESNAILESLKRRAHIMTDGFNSCRNVVCNFTEGAMYSFPQIRLPPKAIEAAKRAGKAPDVFYCLKLVEATGISTVPGSGFGQKEGVFHLRTTILPAEEEMPAIMDSFKKFNDEFMEQYEDYKDLASRRSRVMDSMALVLHAGNANKNAFKRLIAADYSGFQVELTENFEMGVSNKTSEFPKTNPIGKVPVLETPDVTCLKADNPLYGSSRMDYAHIEQLIDFASMEVDATISRWLYPRLGYMPYLAVAEESAISCLKRTLRVLNPHLAVNMFLVGHSVTLADIIMTCNLYLGFSLIMLKSFTSEFSHVERYFWTMVNQPNFRKVLGVVKQADSVPFVPSQKKSQTKEVVKPKKVKKERNQEAVEPKVQEVVEEEEEAPKPNPKNPLDLLLPSKMILNEWKRLYSNTKANFRELAIKGFWDMYDPVGYSFWFRDYKYNDENTVSFVTLNKVSGFLQRMDLARKYAFGKMLVTGSDPPFKVKGLWLFHGLEIPKFVLDEVYDMELYDWTKVDISDEAQKE
;
A
#
# COMPACT_ATOMS: atom_id res chain seq x y z
N MET A 1 6.52 -60.45 -14.55
CA MET A 1 6.84 -60.69 -13.11
C MET A 1 5.55 -60.51 -12.31
N ALA A 2 5.46 -61.03 -11.09
CA ALA A 2 4.39 -60.60 -10.19
C ALA A 2 4.60 -59.10 -9.82
N PRO A 3 3.53 -58.32 -9.62
CA PRO A 3 3.66 -56.95 -9.13
C PRO A 3 4.30 -56.95 -7.73
N LYS A 4 5.17 -55.99 -7.44
CA LYS A 4 5.76 -55.86 -6.10
C LYS A 4 4.69 -55.31 -5.13
N PRO A 5 4.73 -55.68 -3.84
CA PRO A 5 3.76 -55.17 -2.86
C PRO A 5 3.85 -53.64 -2.71
N LEU A 6 5.05 -53.08 -2.81
CA LEU A 6 5.30 -51.66 -2.98
C LEU A 6 5.97 -51.43 -4.34
N ASP A 7 5.22 -50.86 -5.28
CA ASP A 7 5.64 -50.45 -6.61
C ASP A 7 5.00 -49.10 -6.97
N TYR A 8 5.32 -48.50 -8.12
CA TYR A 8 4.67 -47.25 -8.53
C TYR A 8 3.14 -47.44 -8.64
N GLU A 9 2.67 -48.52 -9.26
CA GLU A 9 1.24 -48.77 -9.44
C GLU A 9 0.49 -48.89 -8.11
N SER A 10 1.06 -49.56 -7.10
CA SER A 10 0.44 -49.75 -5.77
C SER A 10 0.64 -48.59 -4.78
N LEU A 11 1.36 -47.54 -5.17
CA LEU A 11 1.56 -46.36 -4.32
C LEU A 11 0.25 -45.58 -4.13
N ASN A 12 0.07 -44.95 -2.96
CA ASN A 12 -1.08 -44.09 -2.67
C ASN A 12 -1.22 -42.96 -3.72
N GLU A 13 -2.38 -42.88 -4.36
CA GLU A 13 -2.72 -41.89 -5.40
C GLU A 13 -2.49 -40.44 -4.96
N ASN A 14 -2.71 -40.11 -3.69
CA ASN A 14 -2.44 -38.77 -3.19
C ASN A 14 -0.93 -38.48 -3.19
N VAL A 15 -0.09 -39.46 -2.86
CA VAL A 15 1.38 -39.33 -2.89
C VAL A 15 1.88 -39.17 -4.33
N LYS A 16 1.27 -39.87 -5.31
CA LYS A 16 1.56 -39.68 -6.76
C LYS A 16 1.28 -38.24 -7.22
N LYS A 17 0.28 -37.57 -6.63
CA LYS A 17 -0.13 -36.19 -6.95
C LYS A 17 0.70 -35.10 -6.26
N VAL A 18 1.54 -35.42 -5.26
CA VAL A 18 2.32 -34.40 -4.53
C VAL A 18 3.45 -33.83 -5.39
N ALA A 19 3.43 -32.52 -5.63
CA ALA A 19 4.52 -31.77 -6.24
C ALA A 19 5.14 -30.76 -5.25
N TYR A 20 6.47 -30.72 -5.13
CA TYR A 20 7.18 -29.76 -4.28
C TYR A 20 8.46 -29.23 -4.96
N ALA A 21 8.29 -28.21 -5.81
CA ALA A 21 9.32 -27.76 -6.76
C ALA A 21 10.62 -27.24 -6.14
N VAL A 22 10.61 -26.81 -4.88
CA VAL A 22 11.76 -26.20 -4.17
C VAL A 22 12.99 -27.13 -4.09
N ARG A 23 12.78 -28.46 -4.18
CA ARG A 23 13.85 -29.48 -4.30
C ARG A 23 13.61 -30.43 -5.49
N GLY A 24 13.02 -29.92 -6.57
CA GLY A 24 12.79 -30.67 -7.82
C GLY A 24 14.02 -30.73 -8.74
N GLU A 25 13.77 -30.93 -10.04
CA GLU A 25 14.77 -31.17 -11.09
C GLU A 25 15.98 -30.22 -11.05
N LEU A 26 15.76 -28.91 -10.92
CA LEU A 26 16.84 -27.91 -10.90
C LEU A 26 17.82 -28.12 -9.73
N TYR A 27 17.32 -28.54 -8.56
CA TYR A 27 18.18 -28.83 -7.41
C TYR A 27 19.04 -30.07 -7.64
N LEU A 28 18.51 -31.07 -8.37
CA LEU A 28 19.27 -32.25 -8.78
C LEU A 28 20.36 -31.87 -9.80
N ARG A 29 20.01 -31.13 -10.88
CA ARG A 29 21.01 -30.68 -11.88
C ARG A 29 22.07 -29.76 -11.27
N ALA A 30 21.69 -28.88 -10.34
CA ALA A 30 22.65 -28.08 -9.56
C ALA A 30 23.58 -28.96 -8.70
N SER A 31 23.04 -30.01 -8.07
CA SER A 31 23.83 -30.97 -7.28
C SER A 31 24.74 -31.87 -8.13
N GLU A 32 24.40 -32.10 -9.41
CA GLU A 32 25.27 -32.76 -10.39
C GLU A 32 26.41 -31.83 -10.82
N LEU A 33 26.10 -30.61 -11.25
CA LEU A 33 27.09 -29.58 -11.61
C LEU A 33 28.09 -29.31 -10.47
N GLN A 34 27.64 -29.38 -9.21
CA GLN A 34 28.52 -29.27 -8.04
C GLN A 34 29.50 -30.46 -7.92
N LYS A 35 29.06 -31.69 -8.23
CA LYS A 35 29.93 -32.89 -8.28
C LYS A 35 30.88 -32.86 -9.50
N GLU A 36 30.43 -32.25 -10.60
CA GLU A 36 31.26 -31.92 -11.78
C GLU A 36 32.31 -30.81 -11.47
N GLY A 37 32.30 -30.23 -10.27
CA GLY A 37 33.30 -29.28 -9.78
C GLY A 37 32.94 -27.79 -9.97
N LYS A 38 31.73 -27.47 -10.45
CA LYS A 38 31.27 -26.09 -10.63
C LYS A 38 30.92 -25.44 -9.28
N LYS A 39 31.30 -24.17 -9.06
CA LYS A 39 30.77 -23.37 -7.94
C LYS A 39 29.26 -23.16 -8.18
N ILE A 40 28.45 -23.63 -7.25
CA ILE A 40 26.98 -23.47 -7.27
C ILE A 40 26.55 -22.56 -6.13
N ILE A 41 25.61 -21.65 -6.42
CA ILE A 41 25.02 -20.73 -5.46
C ILE A 41 23.55 -21.13 -5.28
N PHE A 42 23.26 -21.81 -4.17
CA PHE A 42 21.94 -22.38 -3.87
C PHE A 42 20.95 -21.32 -3.34
N THR A 43 20.48 -20.43 -4.22
CA THR A 43 19.41 -19.46 -3.90
C THR A 43 18.00 -20.06 -3.97
N ASN A 44 17.89 -21.39 -4.13
CA ASN A 44 16.61 -22.08 -4.24
C ASN A 44 15.90 -22.28 -2.88
N VAL A 45 16.58 -22.16 -1.75
CA VAL A 45 16.01 -22.36 -0.39
C VAL A 45 16.33 -21.19 0.53
N GLY A 46 15.33 -20.66 1.23
CA GLY A 46 15.51 -19.70 2.33
C GLY A 46 16.16 -20.35 3.55
N ASN A 47 17.50 -20.46 3.54
CA ASN A 47 18.30 -21.13 4.57
C ASN A 47 19.52 -20.26 4.98
N PRO A 48 19.34 -19.25 5.84
CA PRO A 48 20.30 -18.15 5.98
C PRO A 48 21.71 -18.57 6.40
N HIS A 49 21.84 -19.51 7.34
CA HIS A 49 23.14 -19.99 7.82
C HIS A 49 23.95 -20.75 6.76
N ALA A 50 23.30 -21.32 5.72
CA ALA A 50 24.00 -21.95 4.59
C ALA A 50 24.47 -20.95 3.53
N LEU A 51 24.08 -19.67 3.65
CA LEU A 51 24.44 -18.58 2.74
C LEU A 51 25.21 -17.46 3.48
N GLY A 52 25.82 -17.78 4.62
CA GLY A 52 26.78 -16.92 5.33
C GLY A 52 26.22 -16.08 6.47
N GLN A 53 24.91 -16.11 6.75
CA GLN A 53 24.38 -15.48 7.98
C GLN A 53 25.04 -16.12 9.21
N LYS A 54 25.53 -15.30 10.14
CA LYS A 54 26.08 -15.76 11.42
C LYS A 54 24.94 -16.03 12.41
N PRO A 55 24.99 -17.10 13.20
CA PRO A 55 23.99 -17.35 14.24
C PRO A 55 24.13 -16.33 15.37
N LEU A 56 23.01 -15.97 16.00
CA LEU A 56 22.97 -15.09 17.17
C LEU A 56 23.68 -15.77 18.36
N THR A 57 24.53 -15.04 19.08
CA THR A 57 25.39 -15.63 20.11
C THR A 57 24.61 -16.08 21.35
N PHE A 58 23.74 -15.22 21.89
CA PHE A 58 23.02 -15.48 23.14
C PHE A 58 22.14 -16.75 23.08
N PRO A 59 21.32 -16.99 22.03
CA PRO A 59 20.56 -18.24 21.92
C PRO A 59 21.44 -19.50 21.88
N ARG A 60 22.61 -19.42 21.22
CA ARG A 60 23.58 -20.53 21.16
C ARG A 60 24.23 -20.79 22.52
N GLN A 61 24.52 -19.74 23.29
CA GLN A 61 25.03 -19.86 24.66
C GLN A 61 24.02 -20.55 25.59
N VAL A 62 22.75 -20.10 25.59
CA VAL A 62 21.70 -20.71 26.41
C VAL A 62 21.47 -22.17 26.03
N ILE A 63 21.34 -22.48 24.73
CA ILE A 63 21.09 -23.84 24.25
C ILE A 63 22.29 -24.77 24.54
N ALA A 64 23.52 -24.29 24.44
CA ALA A 64 24.70 -25.09 24.81
C ALA A 64 24.68 -25.50 26.29
N LEU A 65 24.35 -24.57 27.18
CA LEU A 65 24.21 -24.85 28.62
C LEU A 65 23.01 -25.77 28.92
N CYS A 66 21.87 -25.60 28.23
CA CYS A 66 20.73 -26.51 28.36
C CYS A 66 21.04 -27.94 27.85
N GLN A 67 21.87 -28.08 26.81
CA GLN A 67 22.22 -29.36 26.19
C GLN A 67 23.34 -30.09 26.94
N ALA A 68 24.21 -29.33 27.63
CA ALA A 68 25.30 -29.82 28.47
C ALA A 68 25.19 -29.23 29.90
N PRO A 69 24.15 -29.60 30.69
CA PRO A 69 23.82 -28.94 31.95
C PRO A 69 24.91 -29.09 33.03
N PHE A 70 25.77 -30.09 32.94
CA PHE A 70 26.95 -30.25 33.82
C PHE A 70 27.93 -29.07 33.74
N LEU A 71 27.89 -28.26 32.68
CA LEU A 71 28.66 -27.01 32.59
C LEU A 71 28.18 -25.96 33.60
N LEU A 72 26.94 -26.03 34.10
CA LEU A 72 26.40 -25.08 35.08
C LEU A 72 26.96 -25.29 36.50
N ASP A 73 27.63 -26.42 36.73
CA ASP A 73 28.29 -26.79 37.98
C ASP A 73 29.81 -26.52 37.95
N ASP A 74 30.38 -26.19 36.78
CA ASP A 74 31.79 -25.83 36.64
C ASP A 74 32.04 -24.43 37.25
N PRO A 75 32.96 -24.26 38.22
CA PRO A 75 33.23 -22.96 38.84
C PRO A 75 33.73 -21.89 37.84
N ASN A 76 34.19 -22.30 36.65
CA ASN A 76 34.67 -21.42 35.59
C ASN A 76 33.56 -21.04 34.59
N VAL A 77 32.31 -21.51 34.73
CA VAL A 77 31.24 -21.28 33.75
C VAL A 77 31.00 -19.79 33.47
N GLY A 78 31.11 -18.93 34.49
CA GLY A 78 31.00 -17.47 34.38
C GLY A 78 32.16 -16.78 33.66
N LEU A 79 33.25 -17.50 33.34
CA LEU A 79 34.33 -17.02 32.47
C LEU A 79 34.06 -17.31 30.99
N LEU A 80 33.13 -18.22 30.69
CA LEU A 80 32.81 -18.70 29.33
C LEU A 80 31.43 -18.22 28.85
N PHE A 81 30.48 -18.04 29.77
CA PHE A 81 29.10 -17.66 29.49
C PHE A 81 28.69 -16.46 30.37
N PRO A 82 27.95 -15.47 29.82
CA PRO A 82 27.47 -14.34 30.59
C PRO A 82 26.36 -14.78 31.57
N ALA A 83 26.23 -14.08 32.69
CA ALA A 83 25.35 -14.50 33.79
C ALA A 83 23.88 -14.61 33.40
N ASP A 84 23.39 -13.78 32.48
CA ASP A 84 22.03 -13.81 31.94
C ASP A 84 21.76 -15.04 31.07
N ALA A 85 22.76 -15.53 30.32
CA ALA A 85 22.66 -16.79 29.60
C ALA A 85 22.67 -18.01 30.54
N ILE A 86 23.45 -17.94 31.63
CA ILE A 86 23.49 -18.98 32.69
C ILE A 86 22.14 -19.02 33.43
N GLU A 87 21.60 -17.87 33.82
CA GLU A 87 20.28 -17.75 34.45
C GLU A 87 19.19 -18.26 33.52
N ARG A 88 19.20 -17.86 32.24
CA ARG A 88 18.19 -18.30 31.28
C ARG A 88 18.26 -19.81 30.99
N ALA A 89 19.44 -20.41 30.99
CA ALA A 89 19.60 -21.85 30.89
C ALA A 89 19.01 -22.57 32.11
N LYS A 90 19.29 -22.09 33.33
CA LYS A 90 18.71 -22.61 34.58
C LYS A 90 17.19 -22.48 34.60
N HIS A 91 16.63 -21.36 34.12
CA HIS A 91 15.19 -21.17 33.93
C HIS A 91 14.58 -22.22 33.00
N TYR A 92 15.08 -22.38 31.76
CA TYR A 92 14.50 -23.36 30.83
C TYR A 92 14.68 -24.81 31.30
N LEU A 93 15.78 -25.15 31.98
CA LEU A 93 15.95 -26.47 32.59
C LEU A 93 14.94 -26.71 33.73
N SER A 94 14.62 -25.69 34.54
CA SER A 94 13.61 -25.81 35.60
C SER A 94 12.19 -26.07 35.08
N LEU A 95 11.91 -25.74 33.81
CA LEU A 95 10.65 -26.07 33.13
C LEU A 95 10.60 -27.52 32.61
N THR A 96 11.67 -28.31 32.74
CA THR A 96 11.78 -29.67 32.18
C THR A 96 11.97 -30.77 33.25
N SER A 97 11.02 -31.70 33.32
CA SER A 97 11.13 -32.89 34.17
C SER A 97 11.99 -33.97 33.50
N GLY A 98 13.30 -33.80 33.52
CA GLY A 98 14.29 -34.67 32.87
C GLY A 98 15.21 -34.00 31.85
N GLY A 99 15.27 -32.67 31.80
CA GLY A 99 16.09 -31.95 30.84
C GLY A 99 15.57 -32.05 29.39
N LEU A 100 16.43 -31.74 28.43
CA LEU A 100 16.08 -31.68 26.99
C LEU A 100 15.88 -33.06 26.34
N GLY A 101 16.15 -34.15 27.06
CA GLY A 101 15.99 -35.54 26.58
C GLY A 101 14.62 -36.16 26.90
N ALA A 102 13.80 -35.52 27.72
CA ALA A 102 12.45 -35.98 28.04
C ALA A 102 11.40 -35.42 27.05
N TYR A 103 10.30 -36.14 26.86
CA TYR A 103 9.13 -35.59 26.17
C TYR A 103 8.46 -34.49 27.01
N SER A 104 7.92 -33.46 26.35
CA SER A 104 7.06 -32.46 26.99
C SER A 104 5.58 -32.87 26.92
N ASP A 105 4.69 -32.01 27.44
CA ASP A 105 3.29 -31.93 27.00
C ASP A 105 3.24 -31.92 25.46
N SER A 106 2.24 -32.55 24.85
CA SER A 106 2.08 -32.68 23.39
C SER A 106 1.84 -31.34 22.68
N ARG A 107 1.44 -30.31 23.42
CA ARG A 107 1.35 -28.92 22.96
C ARG A 107 2.70 -28.19 23.07
N GLY A 108 3.69 -28.77 23.74
CA GLY A 108 4.94 -28.14 24.14
C GLY A 108 4.94 -27.65 25.59
N LEU A 109 6.14 -27.36 26.10
CA LEU A 109 6.42 -26.96 27.49
C LEU A 109 5.52 -25.80 27.95
N PRO A 110 4.72 -25.97 29.02
CA PRO A 110 3.74 -24.96 29.46
C PRO A 110 4.33 -23.57 29.73
N GLY A 111 5.54 -23.49 30.30
CA GLY A 111 6.21 -22.21 30.53
C GLY A 111 6.58 -21.48 29.23
N ILE A 112 6.93 -22.21 28.17
CA ILE A 112 7.24 -21.64 26.85
C ILE A 112 5.96 -21.24 26.13
N ARG A 113 4.89 -22.04 26.22
CA ARG A 113 3.55 -21.64 25.74
C ARG A 113 3.09 -20.34 26.41
N LYS A 114 3.35 -20.16 27.72
CA LYS A 114 3.11 -18.89 28.44
C LYS A 114 3.98 -17.74 27.90
N GLU A 115 5.28 -17.93 27.71
CA GLU A 115 6.16 -16.89 27.14
C GLU A 115 5.70 -16.41 25.75
N ILE A 116 5.18 -17.32 24.92
CA ILE A 116 4.59 -16.99 23.61
C ILE A 116 3.23 -16.28 23.76
N ALA A 117 2.35 -16.75 24.65
CA ALA A 117 1.06 -16.10 24.93
C ALA A 117 1.24 -14.65 25.40
N GLU A 118 2.21 -14.41 26.30
CA GLU A 118 2.56 -13.06 26.74
C GLU A 118 3.16 -12.21 25.60
N PHE A 119 3.95 -12.80 24.70
CA PHE A 119 4.48 -12.10 23.53
C PHE A 119 3.39 -11.70 22.54
N ILE A 120 2.46 -12.60 22.24
CA ILE A 120 1.27 -12.30 21.42
C ILE A 120 0.46 -11.18 22.10
N GLY A 121 0.28 -11.25 23.43
CA GLY A 121 -0.33 -10.20 24.23
C GLY A 121 0.35 -8.83 24.09
N ARG A 122 1.68 -8.78 24.20
CA ARG A 122 2.50 -7.56 24.01
C ARG A 122 2.48 -7.04 22.57
N ARG A 123 2.44 -7.94 21.57
CA ARG A 123 2.46 -7.63 20.13
C ARG A 123 1.13 -7.07 19.63
N ASP A 124 0.03 -7.72 20.02
CA ASP A 124 -1.31 -7.44 19.47
C ASP A 124 -2.09 -6.42 20.31
N GLY A 125 -1.76 -6.29 21.61
CA GLY A 125 -2.51 -5.50 22.60
C GLY A 125 -3.65 -6.26 23.28
N TYR A 126 -3.83 -7.55 22.95
CA TYR A 126 -4.92 -8.40 23.45
C TYR A 126 -4.38 -9.73 23.99
N PRO A 127 -4.82 -10.21 25.17
CA PRO A 127 -4.33 -11.44 25.78
C PRO A 127 -4.51 -12.64 24.85
N SER A 128 -3.61 -13.61 24.96
CA SER A 128 -3.65 -14.92 24.29
C SER A 128 -3.65 -16.02 25.35
N ASP A 129 -4.29 -17.15 25.05
CA ASP A 129 -4.37 -18.29 25.96
C ASP A 129 -3.24 -19.29 25.63
N PRO A 130 -2.32 -19.59 26.57
CA PRO A 130 -1.26 -20.57 26.33
C PRO A 130 -1.79 -21.97 26.02
N GLU A 131 -2.99 -22.35 26.47
CA GLU A 131 -3.59 -23.67 26.19
C GLU A 131 -4.10 -23.78 24.74
N LEU A 132 -4.26 -22.66 24.02
CA LEU A 132 -4.55 -22.57 22.58
C LEU A 132 -3.29 -22.45 21.70
N ILE A 133 -2.09 -22.51 22.30
CA ILE A 133 -0.79 -22.46 21.60
C ILE A 133 -0.18 -23.85 21.52
N TYR A 134 0.21 -24.25 20.31
CA TYR A 134 0.79 -25.56 20.01
C TYR A 134 2.17 -25.38 19.39
N LEU A 135 3.20 -25.85 20.08
CA LEU A 135 4.56 -25.92 19.55
C LEU A 135 4.68 -27.09 18.57
N THR A 136 5.58 -26.99 17.60
CA THR A 136 5.69 -27.90 16.44
C THR A 136 7.13 -27.91 15.90
N ASP A 137 7.51 -28.94 15.13
CA ASP A 137 8.86 -29.06 14.52
C ASP A 137 9.06 -28.12 13.31
N GLY A 138 8.89 -26.82 13.56
CA GLY A 138 8.75 -25.74 12.60
C GLY A 138 7.31 -25.63 12.09
N ALA A 139 6.89 -24.40 11.74
CA ALA A 139 5.52 -24.08 11.30
C ALA A 139 4.94 -25.04 10.24
N SER A 140 5.79 -25.66 9.42
CA SER A 140 5.39 -26.69 8.45
C SER A 140 4.60 -27.85 9.07
N LYS A 141 4.93 -28.30 10.29
CA LYS A 141 4.18 -29.36 10.98
C LYS A 141 2.81 -28.86 11.49
N GLY A 142 2.74 -27.62 11.98
CA GLY A 142 1.46 -26.98 12.32
C GLY A 142 0.53 -26.85 11.11
N VAL A 143 1.06 -26.35 9.98
CA VAL A 143 0.30 -26.25 8.73
C VAL A 143 -0.22 -27.62 8.27
N MET A 144 0.60 -28.67 8.34
CA MET A 144 0.17 -30.04 8.03
C MET A 144 -0.92 -30.55 8.98
N GLN A 145 -0.75 -30.37 10.29
CA GLN A 145 -1.74 -30.79 11.30
C GLN A 145 -3.09 -30.10 11.09
N ILE A 146 -3.10 -28.79 10.85
CA ILE A 146 -4.34 -28.01 10.70
C ILE A 146 -5.03 -28.32 9.35
N LEU A 147 -4.29 -28.51 8.25
CA LEU A 147 -4.88 -28.94 6.98
C LEU A 147 -5.47 -30.37 7.09
N ASN A 148 -4.81 -31.28 7.81
CA ASN A 148 -5.34 -32.62 8.11
C ASN A 148 -6.60 -32.59 8.99
N THR A 149 -6.78 -31.57 9.85
CA THR A 149 -7.99 -31.38 10.65
C THR A 149 -9.16 -30.81 9.82
N ILE A 150 -8.87 -30.03 8.78
CA ILE A 150 -9.89 -29.35 7.97
C ILE A 150 -10.41 -30.25 6.84
N ILE A 151 -9.52 -30.95 6.13
CA ILE A 151 -9.82 -31.73 4.93
C ILE A 151 -10.42 -33.10 5.29
N ARG A 152 -11.66 -33.37 4.87
CA ARG A 152 -12.34 -34.66 5.06
C ARG A 152 -12.26 -35.56 3.82
N ASN A 153 -12.20 -34.96 2.63
CA ASN A 153 -12.08 -35.59 1.31
C ASN A 153 -11.89 -34.52 0.21
N GLU A 154 -11.86 -34.94 -1.05
CA GLU A 154 -11.61 -34.11 -2.24
C GLU A 154 -12.59 -32.94 -2.44
N ASN A 155 -13.78 -33.00 -1.85
CA ASN A 155 -14.77 -31.93 -1.91
C ASN A 155 -14.51 -30.80 -0.90
N ASP A 156 -13.56 -30.95 0.04
CA ASP A 156 -13.12 -29.83 0.89
C ASP A 156 -12.04 -29.00 0.16
N GLY A 157 -12.37 -27.73 -0.09
CA GLY A 157 -11.53 -26.76 -0.76
C GLY A 157 -10.79 -25.84 0.22
N ILE A 158 -9.51 -25.60 -0.05
CA ILE A 158 -8.70 -24.60 0.64
C ILE A 158 -8.32 -23.50 -0.36
N LEU A 159 -8.65 -22.25 -0.05
CA LEU A 159 -8.17 -21.09 -0.81
C LEU A 159 -6.68 -20.86 -0.54
N VAL A 160 -5.89 -20.76 -1.60
CA VAL A 160 -4.43 -20.59 -1.52
C VAL A 160 -4.00 -19.51 -2.54
N PRO A 161 -3.09 -18.59 -2.19
CA PRO A 161 -2.63 -17.57 -3.12
C PRO A 161 -1.91 -18.18 -4.34
N VAL A 162 -1.88 -17.44 -5.43
CA VAL A 162 -1.07 -17.74 -6.61
C VAL A 162 -0.26 -16.47 -6.94
N PRO A 163 1.08 -16.51 -6.81
CA PRO A 163 1.92 -17.64 -6.39
C PRO A 163 1.82 -18.00 -4.89
N GLN A 164 2.10 -19.26 -4.52
CA GLN A 164 2.14 -19.76 -3.13
C GLN A 164 3.44 -20.47 -2.76
N TYR A 165 3.75 -20.48 -1.46
CA TYR A 165 4.75 -21.38 -0.89
C TYR A 165 4.29 -22.85 -1.04
N PRO A 166 5.02 -23.72 -1.79
CA PRO A 166 4.48 -25.01 -2.24
C PRO A 166 4.24 -26.07 -1.15
N LEU A 167 4.41 -25.74 0.13
CA LEU A 167 3.94 -26.59 1.22
C LEU A 167 2.41 -26.76 1.16
N TYR A 168 1.67 -25.69 0.85
CA TYR A 168 0.21 -25.71 0.89
C TYR A 168 -0.36 -26.65 -0.17
N SER A 169 -0.04 -26.43 -1.44
CA SER A 169 -0.38 -27.34 -2.54
C SER A 169 0.02 -28.79 -2.27
N ALA A 170 1.30 -29.05 -1.92
CA ALA A 170 1.78 -30.39 -1.59
C ALA A 170 0.97 -31.08 -0.47
N THR A 171 0.62 -30.34 0.57
CA THR A 171 -0.09 -30.87 1.75
C THR A 171 -1.57 -31.11 1.46
N ILE A 172 -2.22 -30.20 0.72
CA ILE A 172 -3.62 -30.36 0.30
C ILE A 172 -3.76 -31.60 -0.59
N SER A 173 -2.86 -31.80 -1.55
CA SER A 173 -2.85 -33.01 -2.40
C SER A 173 -2.56 -34.28 -1.59
N LEU A 174 -1.64 -34.24 -0.61
CA LEU A 174 -1.30 -35.38 0.25
C LEU A 174 -2.51 -35.87 1.07
N TYR A 175 -3.28 -34.94 1.65
CA TYR A 175 -4.50 -35.25 2.39
C TYR A 175 -5.74 -35.39 1.49
N GLY A 176 -5.58 -35.28 0.18
CA GLY A 176 -6.65 -35.51 -0.80
C GLY A 176 -7.75 -34.46 -0.79
N GLY A 177 -7.44 -33.21 -0.45
CA GLY A 177 -8.35 -32.07 -0.57
C GLY A 177 -8.18 -31.34 -1.91
N SER A 178 -9.07 -30.37 -2.17
CA SER A 178 -8.99 -29.50 -3.36
C SER A 178 -8.26 -28.19 -3.06
N LEU A 179 -7.31 -27.81 -3.92
CA LEU A 179 -6.73 -26.46 -3.92
C LEU A 179 -7.62 -25.53 -4.75
N VAL A 180 -8.04 -24.42 -4.16
CA VAL A 180 -8.75 -23.35 -4.85
C VAL A 180 -7.78 -22.16 -4.99
N PRO A 181 -7.30 -21.84 -6.20
CA PRO A 181 -6.37 -20.74 -6.38
C PRO A 181 -7.10 -19.40 -6.24
N TYR A 182 -6.48 -18.42 -5.59
CA TYR A 182 -6.81 -17.01 -5.79
C TYR A 182 -5.55 -16.26 -6.21
N TYR A 183 -5.64 -15.35 -7.18
CA TYR A 183 -4.46 -14.68 -7.73
C TYR A 183 -4.09 -13.44 -6.92
N LEU A 184 -2.79 -13.19 -6.82
CA LEU A 184 -2.21 -11.94 -6.33
C LEU A 184 -1.93 -11.03 -7.53
N GLU A 185 -2.19 -9.74 -7.37
CA GLU A 185 -2.03 -8.77 -8.46
C GLU A 185 -0.62 -8.18 -8.46
N GLU A 186 0.22 -8.74 -9.33
CA GLU A 186 1.62 -8.33 -9.55
C GLU A 186 1.74 -6.82 -9.74
N GLU A 187 0.89 -6.26 -10.60
CA GLU A 187 0.83 -4.84 -10.94
C GLU A 187 0.52 -3.95 -9.72
N ALA A 188 -0.13 -4.50 -8.69
CA ALA A 188 -0.42 -3.87 -7.40
C ALA A 188 0.58 -4.25 -6.29
N ASN A 189 1.84 -4.52 -6.66
CA ASN A 189 2.91 -5.02 -5.79
C ASN A 189 2.58 -6.36 -5.08
N TRP A 190 2.01 -7.31 -5.84
CA TRP A 190 1.46 -8.57 -5.30
C TRP A 190 0.34 -8.37 -4.27
N GLY A 191 -0.41 -7.28 -4.43
CA GLY A 191 -1.60 -6.96 -3.65
C GLY A 191 -2.74 -7.97 -3.83
N LEU A 192 -3.80 -7.78 -3.06
CA LEU A 192 -4.92 -8.72 -2.96
C LEU A 192 -6.21 -8.04 -3.40
N ASP A 193 -6.87 -8.60 -4.43
CA ASP A 193 -8.25 -8.24 -4.78
C ASP A 193 -9.25 -9.24 -4.18
N ILE A 194 -10.12 -8.73 -3.32
CA ILE A 194 -11.17 -9.51 -2.66
C ILE A 194 -12.24 -10.02 -3.64
N ASN A 195 -12.36 -9.41 -4.83
CA ASN A 195 -13.32 -9.82 -5.85
C ASN A 195 -12.84 -11.04 -6.63
N HIS A 196 -11.54 -11.13 -6.98
CA HIS A 196 -10.92 -12.38 -7.46
C HIS A 196 -11.07 -13.53 -6.45
N ILE A 197 -11.01 -13.29 -5.13
CA ILE A 197 -11.27 -14.34 -4.12
C ILE A 197 -12.75 -14.79 -4.15
N ARG A 198 -13.71 -13.84 -4.20
CA ARG A 198 -15.14 -14.15 -4.36
C ARG A 198 -15.42 -14.99 -5.62
N GLN A 199 -14.84 -14.61 -6.75
CA GLN A 199 -14.95 -15.36 -8.01
C GLN A 199 -14.38 -16.78 -7.88
N SER A 200 -13.23 -16.93 -7.19
CA SER A 200 -12.61 -18.23 -6.94
C SER A 200 -13.48 -19.14 -6.07
N VAL A 201 -14.15 -18.59 -5.04
CA VAL A 201 -15.13 -19.34 -4.23
C VAL A 201 -16.37 -19.72 -5.03
N ALA A 202 -16.93 -18.82 -5.83
CA ALA A 202 -18.06 -19.12 -6.70
C ALA A 202 -17.72 -20.24 -7.71
N ALA A 203 -16.54 -20.16 -8.35
CA ALA A 203 -16.03 -21.17 -9.28
C ALA A 203 -15.75 -22.53 -8.61
N ALA A 204 -15.35 -22.55 -7.34
CA ALA A 204 -15.21 -23.76 -6.55
C ALA A 204 -16.57 -24.38 -6.20
N ARG A 205 -17.51 -23.58 -5.68
CA ARG A 205 -18.87 -24.03 -5.33
C ARG A 205 -19.64 -24.57 -6.53
N MET A 206 -19.51 -23.96 -7.71
CA MET A 206 -20.09 -24.49 -8.97
C MET A 206 -19.53 -25.86 -9.38
N LYS A 207 -18.37 -26.27 -8.87
CA LYS A 207 -17.76 -27.60 -9.07
C LYS A 207 -18.07 -28.58 -7.93
N GLY A 208 -18.98 -28.22 -7.01
CA GLY A 208 -19.30 -29.03 -5.81
C GLY A 208 -18.31 -28.88 -4.64
N ILE A 209 -17.27 -28.04 -4.78
CA ILE A 209 -16.24 -27.90 -3.76
C ILE A 209 -16.73 -26.98 -2.63
N CYS A 210 -16.80 -27.54 -1.43
CA CYS A 210 -17.04 -26.84 -0.18
C CYS A 210 -15.76 -26.13 0.27
N VAL A 211 -15.64 -24.82 0.03
CA VAL A 211 -14.50 -24.05 0.54
C VAL A 211 -14.58 -23.95 2.06
N ARG A 212 -13.51 -24.31 2.77
CA ARG A 212 -13.46 -24.44 4.24
C ARG A 212 -12.53 -23.44 4.92
N ALA A 213 -11.46 -23.03 4.22
CA ALA A 213 -10.43 -22.18 4.78
C ALA A 213 -9.74 -21.34 3.71
N LEU A 214 -9.10 -20.25 4.14
CA LEU A 214 -8.29 -19.34 3.34
C LEU A 214 -6.90 -19.21 3.94
N VAL A 215 -5.87 -19.46 3.14
CA VAL A 215 -4.47 -19.27 3.49
C VAL A 215 -4.03 -17.87 3.09
N ILE A 216 -3.40 -17.13 4.00
CA ILE A 216 -2.58 -15.96 3.68
C ILE A 216 -1.13 -16.22 4.09
N ILE A 217 -0.19 -15.62 3.37
CA ILE A 217 1.23 -15.65 3.67
C ILE A 217 1.71 -14.21 3.78
N ASN A 218 2.08 -13.76 4.99
CA ASN A 218 2.34 -12.35 5.26
C ASN A 218 3.48 -12.15 6.28
N PRO A 219 4.62 -11.56 5.90
CA PRO A 219 5.06 -11.23 4.54
C PRO A 219 5.13 -12.44 3.58
N GLY A 220 4.92 -12.20 2.30
CA GLY A 220 4.66 -13.23 1.28
C GLY A 220 5.89 -14.04 0.81
N ASN A 221 5.61 -15.25 0.33
CA ASN A 221 6.59 -16.19 -0.23
C ASN A 221 5.91 -16.94 -1.38
N PRO A 222 6.34 -16.76 -2.64
CA PRO A 222 7.65 -16.28 -3.06
C PRO A 222 7.81 -14.76 -3.18
N THR A 223 6.74 -13.98 -3.02
CA THR A 223 6.59 -12.61 -3.56
C THR A 223 7.15 -11.46 -2.72
N GLY A 224 7.43 -11.67 -1.43
CA GLY A 224 8.09 -10.67 -0.57
C GLY A 224 7.24 -9.47 -0.14
N GLN A 225 5.95 -9.38 -0.50
CA GLN A 225 5.09 -8.26 -0.13
C GLN A 225 4.53 -8.36 1.31
N CYS A 226 4.14 -7.23 1.88
CA CYS A 226 3.55 -7.08 3.20
C CYS A 226 2.12 -6.54 3.07
N LEU A 227 1.11 -7.34 3.46
CA LEU A 227 -0.30 -6.95 3.38
C LEU A 227 -0.58 -5.71 4.26
N SER A 228 -1.44 -4.81 3.78
CA SER A 228 -1.89 -3.66 4.56
C SER A 228 -2.97 -4.06 5.57
N GLU A 229 -3.17 -3.22 6.59
CA GLU A 229 -4.32 -3.33 7.51
C GLU A 229 -5.65 -3.36 6.75
N ALA A 230 -5.80 -2.58 5.67
CA ALA A 230 -7.00 -2.58 4.85
C ALA A 230 -7.27 -3.96 4.22
N ASN A 231 -6.25 -4.60 3.63
CA ASN A 231 -6.38 -5.94 3.07
C ASN A 231 -6.72 -6.97 4.16
N LEU A 232 -6.12 -6.88 5.35
CA LEU A 232 -6.44 -7.75 6.48
C LEU A 232 -7.90 -7.56 6.94
N ARG A 233 -8.38 -6.31 7.06
CA ARG A 233 -9.78 -6.03 7.43
C ARG A 233 -10.78 -6.52 6.38
N GLU A 234 -10.44 -6.46 5.09
CA GLU A 234 -11.27 -7.00 4.01
C GLU A 234 -11.30 -8.53 3.98
N LEU A 235 -10.13 -9.17 4.14
CA LEU A 235 -10.01 -10.62 4.30
C LEU A 235 -10.83 -11.14 5.47
N LEU A 236 -10.79 -10.48 6.63
CA LEU A 236 -11.52 -10.89 7.83
C LEU A 236 -13.03 -10.69 7.67
N LYS A 237 -13.48 -9.59 7.04
CA LYS A 237 -14.89 -9.42 6.63
C LYS A 237 -15.35 -10.53 5.68
N PHE A 238 -14.50 -10.94 4.74
CA PHE A 238 -14.81 -12.01 3.81
C PHE A 238 -14.84 -13.39 4.48
N CYS A 239 -13.90 -13.70 5.37
CA CYS A 239 -13.91 -14.95 6.13
C CYS A 239 -15.15 -15.08 7.03
N PHE A 240 -15.62 -13.96 7.60
CA PHE A 240 -16.90 -13.87 8.29
C PHE A 240 -18.09 -14.10 7.35
N GLN A 241 -18.16 -13.37 6.23
CA GLN A 241 -19.25 -13.46 5.24
C GLN A 241 -19.41 -14.86 4.63
N GLU A 242 -18.30 -15.57 4.39
CA GLU A 242 -18.29 -16.89 3.76
C GLU A 242 -18.25 -18.07 4.76
N ASN A 243 -18.13 -17.77 6.06
CA ASN A 243 -17.94 -18.75 7.15
C ASN A 243 -16.78 -19.74 6.88
N ILE A 244 -15.57 -19.20 6.70
CA ILE A 244 -14.34 -19.98 6.43
C ILE A 244 -13.22 -19.63 7.42
N VAL A 245 -12.38 -20.62 7.72
CA VAL A 245 -11.24 -20.47 8.65
C VAL A 245 -10.10 -19.68 8.00
N LEU A 246 -9.57 -18.66 8.67
CA LEU A 246 -8.36 -17.97 8.22
C LEU A 246 -7.10 -18.69 8.74
N LEU A 247 -6.15 -18.96 7.84
CA LEU A 247 -4.86 -19.60 8.10
C LEU A 247 -3.74 -18.60 7.78
N ALA A 248 -3.16 -17.97 8.80
CA ALA A 248 -2.19 -16.88 8.63
C ALA A 248 -0.74 -17.37 8.82
N ASP A 249 0.00 -17.53 7.71
CA ASP A 249 1.44 -17.85 7.72
C ASP A 249 2.26 -16.58 7.99
N GLU A 250 2.47 -16.28 9.28
CA GLU A 250 3.19 -15.09 9.79
C GLU A 250 4.68 -15.38 10.06
N VAL A 251 5.27 -16.38 9.38
CA VAL A 251 6.66 -16.82 9.61
C VAL A 251 7.73 -15.77 9.29
N TYR A 252 7.41 -14.73 8.53
CA TYR A 252 8.34 -13.65 8.16
C TYR A 252 8.09 -12.33 8.91
N GLN A 253 7.31 -12.32 10.00
CA GLN A 253 6.87 -11.07 10.67
C GLN A 253 8.00 -10.14 11.20
N GLN A 254 9.24 -10.63 11.29
CA GLN A 254 10.44 -9.84 11.65
C GLN A 254 11.27 -9.40 10.42
N ASN A 255 10.95 -9.86 9.22
CA ASN A 255 11.60 -9.52 7.96
C ASN A 255 10.77 -8.47 7.22
N ILE A 256 10.93 -7.19 7.58
CA ILE A 256 10.29 -6.03 6.94
C ILE A 256 11.40 -5.06 6.51
N TYR A 257 11.35 -4.59 5.26
CA TYR A 257 12.42 -3.81 4.63
C TYR A 257 11.94 -2.47 4.04
N GLN A 258 10.64 -2.32 3.74
CA GLN A 258 10.04 -1.01 3.45
C GLN A 258 9.73 -0.23 4.74
N ASP A 259 9.75 1.09 4.66
CA ASP A 259 9.58 2.01 5.80
C ASP A 259 8.16 2.62 5.90
N GLU A 260 7.22 2.19 5.05
CA GLU A 260 5.85 2.74 4.99
C GLU A 260 4.95 2.19 6.10
N ARG A 261 5.10 0.90 6.43
CA ARG A 261 4.22 0.17 7.37
C ARG A 261 4.96 -0.93 8.15
N PRO A 262 4.72 -1.07 9.46
CA PRO A 262 5.21 -2.21 10.23
C PRO A 262 4.48 -3.50 9.83
N PHE A 263 4.99 -4.65 10.28
CA PHE A 263 4.17 -5.87 10.31
C PHE A 263 2.97 -5.67 11.24
N ILE A 264 1.80 -6.16 10.82
CA ILE A 264 0.60 -6.25 11.65
C ILE A 264 0.03 -7.67 11.51
N SER A 265 -0.34 -8.28 12.62
CA SER A 265 -0.89 -9.64 12.64
C SER A 265 -2.35 -9.69 12.22
N ALA A 266 -2.75 -10.78 11.58
CA ALA A 266 -4.16 -11.03 11.26
C ALA A 266 -5.01 -11.12 12.54
N ARG A 267 -4.42 -11.65 13.62
CA ARG A 267 -5.02 -11.74 14.95
C ARG A 267 -5.31 -10.37 15.57
N LYS A 268 -4.35 -9.43 15.51
CA LYS A 268 -4.57 -8.07 16.00
C LYS A 268 -5.76 -7.43 15.27
N ILE A 269 -5.76 -7.48 13.93
CA ILE A 269 -6.84 -6.87 13.15
C ILE A 269 -8.20 -7.53 13.40
N LEU A 270 -8.25 -8.85 13.59
CA LEU A 270 -9.48 -9.56 13.98
C LEU A 270 -10.06 -9.02 15.29
N LEU A 271 -9.22 -8.74 16.29
CA LEU A 271 -9.65 -8.22 17.58
C LEU A 271 -9.96 -6.70 17.53
N ASP A 272 -9.19 -5.93 16.73
CA ASP A 272 -9.45 -4.52 16.42
C ASP A 272 -10.73 -4.28 15.58
N MET A 273 -11.41 -5.34 15.12
CA MET A 273 -12.67 -5.25 14.38
C MET A 273 -13.92 -5.38 15.25
N GLY A 274 -13.77 -5.94 16.46
CA GLY A 274 -14.87 -6.13 17.42
C GLY A 274 -15.96 -7.14 16.99
N PRO A 275 -16.93 -7.43 17.88
CA PRO A 275 -18.02 -8.36 17.59
C PRO A 275 -18.96 -7.83 16.49
N PRO A 276 -19.60 -8.70 15.68
CA PRO A 276 -19.54 -10.17 15.74
C PRO A 276 -18.24 -10.76 15.18
N ILE A 277 -17.51 -10.03 14.32
CA ILE A 277 -16.39 -10.56 13.55
C ILE A 277 -15.28 -11.10 14.46
N SER A 278 -14.89 -10.33 15.49
CA SER A 278 -13.82 -10.71 16.43
C SER A 278 -14.11 -11.97 17.27
N THR A 279 -15.38 -12.37 17.35
CA THR A 279 -15.85 -13.51 18.16
C THR A 279 -16.24 -14.73 17.34
N GLU A 280 -16.48 -14.58 16.03
CA GLU A 280 -17.00 -15.65 15.17
C GLU A 280 -15.98 -16.15 14.13
N VAL A 281 -15.08 -15.29 13.63
CA VAL A 281 -14.07 -15.73 12.64
C VAL A 281 -13.04 -16.63 13.31
N GLN A 282 -12.98 -17.88 12.86
CA GLN A 282 -11.95 -18.84 13.26
C GLN A 282 -10.62 -18.50 12.58
N LEU A 283 -9.56 -18.38 13.38
CA LEU A 283 -8.22 -18.02 12.92
C LEU A 283 -7.19 -18.99 13.51
N VAL A 284 -6.24 -19.41 12.68
CA VAL A 284 -5.01 -20.09 13.11
C VAL A 284 -3.80 -19.35 12.56
N SER A 285 -2.90 -18.89 13.44
CA SER A 285 -1.72 -18.09 13.08
C SER A 285 -0.43 -18.89 13.29
N PHE A 286 0.47 -18.94 12.31
CA PHE A 286 1.69 -19.77 12.31
C PHE A 286 2.98 -18.94 12.40
N HIS A 287 3.97 -19.39 13.18
CA HIS A 287 5.27 -18.72 13.28
C HIS A 287 6.45 -19.69 13.57
N THR A 288 7.70 -19.26 13.39
CA THR A 288 8.90 -20.12 13.46
C THR A 288 10.22 -19.39 13.67
N VAL A 289 11.15 -20.05 14.38
CA VAL A 289 12.56 -19.61 14.55
C VAL A 289 13.38 -19.71 13.26
N SER A 290 12.83 -20.37 12.24
CA SER A 290 13.57 -20.67 11.00
C SER A 290 13.90 -19.42 10.16
N LYS A 291 13.25 -18.28 10.40
CA LYS A 291 13.32 -17.07 9.57
C LYS A 291 13.70 -15.85 10.44
N GLY A 292 13.35 -14.63 10.05
CA GLY A 292 13.85 -13.42 10.71
C GLY A 292 15.37 -13.30 10.60
N TYR A 293 15.94 -12.52 11.52
CA TYR A 293 17.39 -12.51 11.80
C TYR A 293 17.84 -13.73 12.62
N TRP A 294 16.92 -14.61 13.03
CA TRP A 294 17.22 -15.86 13.73
C TRP A 294 17.77 -16.92 12.78
N GLY A 295 17.08 -17.19 11.66
CA GLY A 295 17.57 -18.07 10.60
C GLY A 295 17.75 -19.55 10.99
N GLU A 296 17.20 -19.97 12.13
CA GLU A 296 17.46 -21.26 12.80
C GLU A 296 16.69 -22.45 12.17
N CYS A 297 16.72 -22.55 10.84
CA CYS A 297 16.05 -23.57 10.03
C CYS A 297 16.27 -25.03 10.49
N GLY A 298 17.44 -25.31 11.06
CA GLY A 298 17.83 -26.63 11.56
C GLY A 298 17.25 -26.99 12.93
N GLN A 299 16.91 -26.01 13.78
CA GLN A 299 16.44 -26.24 15.16
C GLN A 299 14.97 -26.66 15.22
N ARG A 300 14.25 -26.54 14.10
CA ARG A 300 12.84 -26.94 13.97
C ARG A 300 11.93 -26.33 15.05
N GLY A 301 12.15 -25.10 15.48
CA GLY A 301 11.20 -24.40 16.37
C GLY A 301 10.06 -23.74 15.59
N GLY A 302 8.81 -24.08 15.88
CA GLY A 302 7.63 -23.36 15.38
C GLY A 302 6.41 -23.50 16.28
N TYR A 303 5.41 -22.65 16.11
CA TYR A 303 4.12 -22.80 16.77
C TYR A 303 2.96 -22.41 15.87
N PHE A 304 1.75 -22.80 16.28
CA PHE A 304 0.52 -22.15 15.89
C PHE A 304 -0.29 -21.70 17.11
N GLU A 305 -1.03 -20.60 16.97
CA GLU A 305 -2.02 -20.11 17.93
C GLU A 305 -3.41 -20.17 17.30
N MET A 306 -4.41 -20.56 18.08
CA MET A 306 -5.81 -20.68 17.65
C MET A 306 -6.68 -19.62 18.32
N THR A 307 -7.50 -18.93 17.53
CA THR A 307 -8.48 -17.94 17.99
C THR A 307 -9.88 -18.33 17.49
N ASN A 308 -10.88 -18.27 18.39
CA ASN A 308 -12.29 -18.64 18.17
C ASN A 308 -12.59 -20.10 17.74
N LEU A 309 -11.64 -21.03 17.87
CA LEU A 309 -11.90 -22.46 17.58
C LEU A 309 -12.72 -23.12 18.70
N PRO A 310 -13.77 -23.91 18.40
CA PRO A 310 -14.58 -24.59 19.41
C PRO A 310 -13.77 -25.59 20.25
N ALA A 311 -14.04 -25.67 21.56
CA ALA A 311 -13.29 -26.52 22.50
C ALA A 311 -13.16 -27.98 22.04
N LYS A 312 -14.25 -28.62 21.60
CA LYS A 312 -14.23 -30.00 21.06
C LYS A 312 -13.34 -30.17 19.82
N THR A 313 -13.12 -29.12 19.04
CA THR A 313 -12.19 -29.12 17.91
C THR A 313 -10.74 -29.03 18.42
N VAL A 314 -10.50 -28.25 19.48
CA VAL A 314 -9.19 -28.17 20.15
C VAL A 314 -8.83 -29.51 20.80
N ASP A 315 -9.79 -30.22 21.42
CA ASP A 315 -9.60 -31.56 21.98
C ASP A 315 -9.17 -32.58 20.90
N GLU A 316 -9.77 -32.52 19.71
CA GLU A 316 -9.39 -33.37 18.58
C GLU A 316 -8.00 -32.99 18.01
N ILE A 317 -7.66 -31.70 17.97
CA ILE A 317 -6.31 -31.22 17.60
C ILE A 317 -5.26 -31.70 18.63
N TYR A 318 -5.59 -31.69 19.92
CA TYR A 318 -4.75 -32.26 20.98
C TYR A 318 -4.51 -33.76 20.78
N LYS A 319 -5.58 -34.51 20.49
CA LYS A 319 -5.50 -35.95 20.21
C LYS A 319 -4.63 -36.27 19.00
N VAL A 320 -4.60 -35.42 17.97
CA VAL A 320 -3.67 -35.57 16.83
C VAL A 320 -2.23 -35.21 17.21
N ALA A 321 -2.01 -34.18 18.04
CA ALA A 321 -0.68 -33.81 18.51
C ALA A 321 -0.02 -34.93 19.33
N SER A 322 -0.76 -35.57 20.24
CA SER A 322 -0.24 -36.59 21.15
C SER A 322 0.22 -37.89 20.47
N VAL A 323 -0.22 -38.15 19.23
CA VAL A 323 0.32 -39.25 18.39
C VAL A 323 1.83 -39.11 18.16
N SER A 324 2.36 -37.88 18.14
CA SER A 324 3.79 -37.60 18.00
C SER A 324 4.51 -37.41 19.34
N LEU A 325 3.83 -37.67 20.47
CA LEU A 325 4.25 -37.41 21.85
C LEU A 325 4.53 -35.92 22.15
N SER A 326 5.59 -35.33 21.58
CA SER A 326 5.87 -33.88 21.65
C SER A 326 6.92 -33.44 20.61
N PRO A 327 6.97 -32.13 20.23
CA PRO A 327 8.01 -31.59 19.36
C PRO A 327 9.39 -31.54 20.05
N ASN A 328 10.47 -31.42 19.29
CA ASN A 328 11.82 -31.42 19.87
C ASN A 328 12.05 -30.26 20.88
N VAL A 329 12.49 -30.59 22.10
CA VAL A 329 12.64 -29.61 23.19
C VAL A 329 13.64 -28.47 22.90
N PRO A 330 14.80 -28.68 22.22
CA PRO A 330 15.68 -27.58 21.83
C PRO A 330 14.97 -26.53 20.97
N GLY A 331 14.19 -26.97 19.97
CA GLY A 331 13.37 -26.10 19.12
C GLY A 331 12.29 -25.34 19.89
N GLN A 332 11.75 -25.93 20.96
CA GLN A 332 10.84 -25.23 21.88
C GLN A 332 11.59 -24.12 22.65
N ILE A 333 12.78 -24.39 23.19
CA ILE A 333 13.59 -23.40 23.92
C ILE A 333 14.02 -22.24 23.00
N PHE A 334 14.36 -22.52 21.74
CA PHE A 334 14.58 -21.46 20.74
C PHE A 334 13.36 -20.56 20.51
N LEU A 335 12.12 -21.06 20.66
CA LEU A 335 10.92 -20.22 20.60
C LEU A 335 10.81 -19.30 21.82
N GLY A 336 11.03 -19.81 23.03
CA GLY A 336 11.06 -19.00 24.26
C GLY A 336 12.07 -17.86 24.16
N LEU A 337 13.28 -18.18 23.68
CA LEU A 337 14.34 -17.21 23.40
C LEU A 337 13.93 -16.17 22.33
N MET A 338 13.18 -16.59 21.31
CA MET A 338 12.70 -15.71 20.23
C MET A 338 11.62 -14.72 20.66
N VAL A 339 10.71 -15.14 21.56
CA VAL A 339 9.59 -14.32 22.03
C VAL A 339 9.89 -13.52 23.31
N ASN A 340 10.99 -13.87 23.99
CA ASN A 340 11.49 -13.24 25.20
C ASN A 340 13.03 -13.05 25.12
N PRO A 341 13.56 -12.30 24.13
CA PRO A 341 15.00 -12.06 23.97
C PRO A 341 15.59 -11.21 25.13
N PRO A 342 16.93 -11.00 25.17
CA PRO A 342 17.55 -10.06 26.08
C PRO A 342 16.95 -8.64 26.00
N LYS A 343 16.94 -7.93 27.12
CA LYS A 343 16.30 -6.63 27.32
C LYS A 343 17.32 -5.57 27.80
N PRO A 344 17.04 -4.27 27.67
CA PRO A 344 17.89 -3.21 28.24
C PRO A 344 18.14 -3.44 29.73
N GLY A 345 19.40 -3.70 30.10
CA GLY A 345 19.82 -4.12 31.44
C GLY A 345 20.53 -5.48 31.47
N ASP A 346 20.15 -6.40 30.57
CA ASP A 346 20.77 -7.72 30.45
C ASP A 346 22.19 -7.60 29.84
N ILE A 347 23.13 -8.40 30.34
CA ILE A 347 24.56 -8.35 29.94
C ILE A 347 24.72 -8.59 28.42
N SER A 348 23.93 -9.50 27.86
CA SER A 348 23.97 -9.90 26.46
C SER A 348 23.21 -8.95 25.54
N TYR A 349 22.43 -7.99 26.06
CA TYR A 349 21.52 -7.16 25.27
C TYR A 349 22.21 -6.37 24.16
N LEU A 350 23.28 -5.63 24.49
CA LEU A 350 23.95 -4.76 23.51
C LEU A 350 24.56 -5.58 22.35
N ARG A 351 25.07 -6.79 22.65
CA ARG A 351 25.58 -7.71 21.63
C ARG A 351 24.45 -8.31 20.80
N PHE A 352 23.40 -8.80 21.44
CA PHE A 352 22.24 -9.36 20.75
C PHE A 352 21.60 -8.35 19.79
N ALA A 353 21.40 -7.11 20.24
CA ALA A 353 20.85 -6.02 19.43
C ALA A 353 21.78 -5.64 18.26
N ALA A 354 23.10 -5.60 18.46
CA ALA A 354 24.05 -5.37 17.39
C ALA A 354 24.03 -6.51 16.35
N GLU A 355 23.97 -7.77 16.79
CA GLU A 355 23.88 -8.95 15.91
C GLU A 355 22.56 -8.97 15.12
N SER A 356 21.41 -8.75 15.77
CA SER A 356 20.10 -8.74 15.10
C SER A 356 19.96 -7.61 14.08
N ASN A 357 20.40 -6.39 14.45
CA ASN A 357 20.23 -5.22 13.62
C ASN A 357 21.17 -5.25 12.41
N ALA A 358 22.42 -5.72 12.59
CA ALA A 358 23.35 -5.89 11.47
C ALA A 358 22.81 -6.90 10.42
N ILE A 359 22.15 -7.96 10.86
CA ILE A 359 21.51 -8.95 9.97
C ILE A 359 20.30 -8.33 9.24
N LEU A 360 19.40 -7.63 9.95
CA LEU A 360 18.22 -7.00 9.32
C LEU A 360 18.60 -5.89 8.33
N GLU A 361 19.51 -4.99 8.70
CA GLU A 361 19.98 -3.91 7.83
C GLU A 361 20.71 -4.45 6.60
N SER A 362 21.46 -5.55 6.75
CA SER A 362 22.04 -6.27 5.61
C SER A 362 20.97 -6.88 4.70
N LEU A 363 19.92 -7.48 5.25
CA LEU A 363 18.80 -8.00 4.45
C LEU A 363 18.05 -6.88 3.72
N LYS A 364 17.84 -5.72 4.35
CA LYS A 364 17.23 -4.54 3.72
C LYS A 364 18.06 -4.02 2.54
N ARG A 365 19.38 -3.84 2.70
CA ARG A 365 20.25 -3.43 1.57
C ARG A 365 20.29 -4.47 0.46
N ARG A 366 20.33 -5.77 0.81
CA ARG A 366 20.28 -6.87 -0.16
C ARG A 366 18.94 -6.97 -0.90
N ALA A 367 17.82 -6.58 -0.28
CA ALA A 367 16.53 -6.46 -0.97
C ALA A 367 16.59 -5.42 -2.11
N HIS A 368 17.18 -4.25 -1.87
CA HIS A 368 17.42 -3.25 -2.93
C HIS A 368 18.36 -3.77 -4.02
N ILE A 369 19.56 -4.25 -3.66
CA ILE A 369 20.56 -4.73 -4.64
C ILE A 369 19.97 -5.79 -5.60
N MET A 370 19.17 -6.72 -5.08
CA MET A 370 18.51 -7.75 -5.90
C MET A 370 17.39 -7.17 -6.77
N THR A 371 16.48 -6.34 -6.22
CA THR A 371 15.39 -5.72 -7.01
C THR A 371 15.95 -4.80 -8.12
N ASP A 372 16.88 -3.92 -7.79
CA ASP A 372 17.48 -2.95 -8.72
C ASP A 372 18.31 -3.67 -9.80
N GLY A 373 19.07 -4.69 -9.39
CA GLY A 373 19.81 -5.57 -10.30
C GLY A 373 18.90 -6.29 -11.29
N PHE A 374 17.75 -6.83 -10.85
CA PHE A 374 16.78 -7.46 -11.75
C PHE A 374 16.13 -6.45 -12.70
N ASN A 375 15.74 -5.27 -12.22
CA ASN A 375 15.17 -4.22 -13.08
C ASN A 375 16.18 -3.65 -14.09
N SER A 376 17.48 -3.85 -13.89
CA SER A 376 18.52 -3.54 -14.88
C SER A 376 18.68 -4.58 -16.01
N CYS A 377 18.00 -5.74 -15.92
CA CYS A 377 18.13 -6.84 -16.88
C CYS A 377 17.12 -6.72 -18.05
N ARG A 378 17.54 -7.10 -19.27
CA ARG A 378 16.69 -7.02 -20.48
C ARG A 378 15.46 -7.92 -20.34
N ASN A 379 14.27 -7.35 -20.58
CA ASN A 379 12.99 -8.06 -20.52
C ASN A 379 12.66 -8.67 -19.13
N VAL A 380 13.24 -8.15 -18.04
CA VAL A 380 12.94 -8.55 -16.65
C VAL A 380 12.21 -7.42 -15.92
N VAL A 381 11.28 -7.76 -15.03
CA VAL A 381 10.64 -6.83 -14.09
C VAL A 381 10.60 -7.46 -12.70
N CYS A 382 10.95 -6.70 -11.67
CA CYS A 382 10.93 -7.16 -10.28
C CYS A 382 10.25 -6.12 -9.38
N ASN A 383 9.14 -6.52 -8.76
CA ASN A 383 8.57 -5.82 -7.61
C ASN A 383 9.58 -5.71 -6.46
N PHE A 384 9.44 -4.69 -5.62
CA PHE A 384 10.33 -4.52 -4.47
C PHE A 384 10.05 -5.59 -3.41
N THR A 385 11.14 -6.13 -2.86
CA THR A 385 11.07 -7.12 -1.79
C THR A 385 10.78 -6.39 -0.46
N GLU A 386 9.50 -6.07 -0.20
CA GLU A 386 9.06 -5.34 1.00
C GLU A 386 9.40 -6.05 2.32
N GLY A 387 9.59 -7.37 2.28
CA GLY A 387 9.85 -8.24 3.43
C GLY A 387 10.24 -9.67 3.03
N ALA A 388 10.11 -10.60 3.98
CA ALA A 388 10.50 -12.00 3.83
C ALA A 388 11.99 -12.20 3.43
N MET A 389 12.29 -13.08 2.46
CA MET A 389 13.66 -13.49 2.11
C MET A 389 13.86 -13.74 0.61
N TYR A 390 12.93 -13.32 -0.25
CA TYR A 390 12.91 -13.69 -1.66
C TYR A 390 12.47 -12.55 -2.57
N SER A 391 13.01 -12.56 -3.79
CA SER A 391 12.51 -11.76 -4.91
C SER A 391 11.91 -12.71 -5.95
N PHE A 392 10.82 -12.29 -6.59
CA PHE A 392 10.08 -13.07 -7.59
C PHE A 392 9.97 -12.32 -8.92
N PRO A 393 11.09 -12.07 -9.63
CA PRO A 393 11.08 -11.36 -10.90
C PRO A 393 10.31 -12.11 -12.00
N GLN A 394 9.55 -11.34 -12.76
CA GLN A 394 8.92 -11.73 -14.03
C GLN A 394 9.95 -11.67 -15.15
N ILE A 395 10.03 -12.75 -15.94
CA ILE A 395 10.94 -12.90 -17.08
C ILE A 395 10.09 -12.93 -18.37
N ARG A 396 10.13 -11.87 -19.17
CA ARG A 396 9.34 -11.76 -20.41
C ARG A 396 10.04 -12.50 -21.55
N LEU A 397 9.89 -13.82 -21.54
CA LEU A 397 10.55 -14.75 -22.47
C LEU A 397 10.09 -14.53 -23.93
N PRO A 398 11.02 -14.39 -24.90
CA PRO A 398 10.67 -14.28 -26.32
C PRO A 398 9.94 -15.53 -26.85
N PRO A 399 9.10 -15.41 -27.90
CA PRO A 399 8.39 -16.54 -28.49
C PRO A 399 9.29 -17.73 -28.85
N LYS A 400 10.49 -17.51 -29.39
CA LYS A 400 11.42 -18.59 -29.73
C LYS A 400 11.99 -19.31 -28.50
N ALA A 401 12.08 -18.65 -27.34
CA ALA A 401 12.47 -19.28 -26.09
C ALA A 401 11.36 -20.23 -25.59
N ILE A 402 10.11 -19.81 -25.73
CA ILE A 402 8.92 -20.62 -25.44
C ILE A 402 8.86 -21.84 -26.40
N GLU A 403 9.13 -21.64 -27.69
CA GLU A 403 9.25 -22.74 -28.67
C GLU A 403 10.46 -23.66 -28.42
N ALA A 404 11.59 -23.13 -27.95
CA ALA A 404 12.76 -23.92 -27.58
C ALA A 404 12.48 -24.78 -26.34
N ALA A 405 11.84 -24.21 -25.31
CA ALA A 405 11.38 -24.94 -24.14
C ALA A 405 10.38 -26.06 -24.52
N LYS A 406 9.40 -25.74 -25.38
CA LYS A 406 8.43 -26.72 -25.90
C LYS A 406 9.11 -27.86 -26.67
N ARG A 407 10.11 -27.55 -27.52
CA ARG A 407 10.94 -28.57 -28.22
C ARG A 407 11.81 -29.39 -27.27
N ALA A 408 12.23 -28.83 -26.14
CA ALA A 408 12.96 -29.52 -25.08
C ALA A 408 12.05 -30.29 -24.09
N GLY A 409 10.72 -30.27 -24.28
CA GLY A 409 9.76 -30.91 -23.36
C GLY A 409 9.67 -30.24 -21.99
N LYS A 410 9.99 -28.94 -21.89
CA LYS A 410 10.02 -28.16 -20.64
C LYS A 410 9.03 -27.00 -20.64
N ALA A 411 8.58 -26.60 -19.46
CA ALA A 411 7.96 -25.30 -19.27
C ALA A 411 8.98 -24.17 -19.54
N PRO A 412 8.58 -22.99 -20.06
CA PRO A 412 9.52 -21.93 -20.44
C PRO A 412 10.40 -21.40 -19.30
N ASP A 413 9.85 -21.29 -18.09
CA ASP A 413 10.60 -20.89 -16.89
C ASP A 413 11.55 -21.97 -16.38
N VAL A 414 11.13 -23.25 -16.39
CA VAL A 414 12.00 -24.41 -16.13
C VAL A 414 13.19 -24.42 -17.10
N PHE A 415 12.94 -24.18 -18.39
CA PHE A 415 13.98 -24.11 -19.42
C PHE A 415 14.97 -22.94 -19.18
N TYR A 416 14.44 -21.74 -18.93
CA TYR A 416 15.27 -20.57 -18.60
C TYR A 416 16.13 -20.80 -17.35
N CYS A 417 15.55 -21.33 -16.27
CA CYS A 417 16.26 -21.54 -15.01
C CYS A 417 17.26 -22.72 -15.08
N LEU A 418 17.01 -23.74 -15.90
CA LEU A 418 18.02 -24.76 -16.22
C LEU A 418 19.20 -24.14 -16.98
N LYS A 419 18.95 -23.30 -17.98
CA LYS A 419 20.01 -22.61 -18.72
C LYS A 419 20.80 -21.63 -17.84
N LEU A 420 20.12 -20.96 -16.89
CA LEU A 420 20.75 -20.09 -15.88
C LEU A 420 21.76 -20.86 -15.04
N VAL A 421 21.38 -21.99 -14.43
CA VAL A 421 22.29 -22.75 -13.56
C VAL A 421 23.41 -23.43 -14.36
N GLU A 422 23.13 -23.91 -15.58
CA GLU A 422 24.14 -24.45 -16.50
C GLU A 422 25.19 -23.39 -16.88
N ALA A 423 24.79 -22.15 -17.14
CA ALA A 423 25.70 -21.05 -17.46
C ALA A 423 26.43 -20.50 -16.22
N THR A 424 25.67 -20.04 -15.22
CA THR A 424 26.18 -19.22 -14.10
C THR A 424 26.50 -20.01 -12.82
N GLY A 425 25.85 -21.16 -12.61
CA GLY A 425 25.84 -21.85 -11.32
C GLY A 425 24.85 -21.29 -10.28
N ILE A 426 24.08 -20.25 -10.62
CA ILE A 426 23.02 -19.72 -9.76
C ILE A 426 21.81 -20.65 -9.84
N SER A 427 21.42 -21.27 -8.72
CA SER A 427 20.33 -22.26 -8.65
C SER A 427 19.07 -21.63 -8.07
N THR A 428 18.13 -21.24 -8.95
CA THR A 428 16.82 -20.64 -8.61
C THR A 428 15.70 -21.70 -8.54
N VAL A 429 14.44 -21.28 -8.39
CA VAL A 429 13.24 -22.12 -8.58
C VAL A 429 12.30 -21.46 -9.60
N PRO A 430 11.77 -22.15 -10.62
CA PRO A 430 10.89 -21.55 -11.63
C PRO A 430 9.50 -21.21 -11.06
N GLY A 431 8.85 -20.19 -11.63
CA GLY A 431 7.55 -19.67 -11.20
C GLY A 431 6.41 -20.69 -11.23
N SER A 432 6.43 -21.60 -12.22
CA SER A 432 5.55 -22.76 -12.35
C SER A 432 5.58 -23.67 -11.12
N GLY A 433 6.67 -23.67 -10.35
CA GLY A 433 6.79 -24.37 -9.07
C GLY A 433 5.97 -23.76 -7.92
N PHE A 434 5.49 -22.53 -8.07
CA PHE A 434 4.67 -21.78 -7.10
C PHE A 434 3.24 -21.54 -7.60
N GLY A 435 3.00 -21.70 -8.91
CA GLY A 435 1.80 -21.23 -9.62
C GLY A 435 1.96 -19.78 -10.09
N GLN A 436 1.42 -19.45 -11.26
CA GLN A 436 1.45 -18.10 -11.86
C GLN A 436 0.30 -17.92 -12.86
N LYS A 437 -0.01 -16.68 -13.27
CA LYS A 437 -0.97 -16.38 -14.35
C LYS A 437 -0.49 -17.04 -15.66
N GLU A 438 -1.39 -17.56 -16.50
CA GLU A 438 -1.01 -18.22 -17.76
C GLU A 438 -0.33 -17.25 -18.73
N GLY A 439 0.70 -17.72 -19.45
CA GLY A 439 1.52 -16.90 -20.34
C GLY A 439 2.55 -16.01 -19.62
N VAL A 440 2.49 -15.88 -18.29
CA VAL A 440 3.46 -15.14 -17.47
C VAL A 440 4.47 -16.13 -16.87
N PHE A 441 5.75 -15.74 -16.82
CA PHE A 441 6.85 -16.59 -16.36
C PHE A 441 7.69 -15.86 -15.32
N HIS A 442 8.03 -16.55 -14.23
CA HIS A 442 8.84 -16.01 -13.14
C HIS A 442 9.98 -16.94 -12.74
N LEU A 443 10.84 -16.47 -11.86
CA LEU A 443 11.66 -17.31 -10.99
C LEU A 443 11.66 -16.76 -9.57
N ARG A 444 11.92 -17.62 -8.58
CA ARG A 444 12.26 -17.21 -7.21
C ARG A 444 13.76 -17.34 -6.99
N THR A 445 14.35 -16.30 -6.42
CA THR A 445 15.68 -16.34 -5.78
C THR A 445 15.58 -15.87 -4.33
N THR A 446 16.61 -16.12 -3.52
CA THR A 446 16.75 -15.57 -2.16
C THR A 446 17.60 -14.29 -2.14
N ILE A 447 17.26 -13.34 -1.26
CA ILE A 447 18.12 -12.20 -0.90
C ILE A 447 19.23 -12.58 0.12
N LEU A 448 19.49 -13.88 0.30
CA LEU A 448 20.33 -14.44 1.37
C LEU A 448 21.84 -14.60 1.09
N PRO A 449 22.36 -14.64 -0.15
CA PRO A 449 23.81 -14.61 -0.39
C PRO A 449 24.52 -13.46 0.33
N ALA A 450 25.81 -13.61 0.57
CA ALA A 450 26.64 -12.59 1.20
C ALA A 450 26.54 -11.25 0.45
N GLU A 451 26.48 -10.14 1.18
CA GLU A 451 26.21 -8.80 0.63
C GLU A 451 27.31 -8.37 -0.34
N GLU A 452 28.55 -8.75 -0.03
CA GLU A 452 29.75 -8.60 -0.84
C GLU A 452 29.79 -9.49 -2.11
N GLU A 453 29.06 -10.61 -2.16
CA GLU A 453 28.95 -11.44 -3.37
C GLU A 453 27.83 -10.97 -4.31
N MET A 454 26.85 -10.20 -3.82
CA MET A 454 25.65 -9.86 -4.59
C MET A 454 25.90 -9.10 -5.90
N PRO A 455 26.79 -8.10 -6.00
CA PRO A 455 27.08 -7.43 -7.26
C PRO A 455 27.54 -8.41 -8.35
N ALA A 456 28.47 -9.31 -8.01
CA ALA A 456 28.98 -10.33 -8.94
C ALA A 456 27.92 -11.37 -9.33
N ILE A 457 27.00 -11.71 -8.41
CA ILE A 457 25.84 -12.58 -8.70
C ILE A 457 24.91 -11.89 -9.70
N MET A 458 24.62 -10.60 -9.52
CA MET A 458 23.72 -9.85 -10.40
C MET A 458 24.36 -9.53 -11.76
N ASP A 459 25.66 -9.23 -11.82
CA ASP A 459 26.41 -9.14 -13.08
C ASP A 459 26.37 -10.46 -13.86
N SER A 460 26.59 -11.59 -13.17
CA SER A 460 26.52 -12.91 -13.78
C SER A 460 25.11 -13.28 -14.26
N PHE A 461 24.08 -12.92 -13.50
CA PHE A 461 22.68 -13.11 -13.91
C PHE A 461 22.34 -12.23 -15.11
N LYS A 462 22.67 -10.93 -15.06
CA LYS A 462 22.41 -9.95 -16.12
C LYS A 462 23.09 -10.35 -17.43
N LYS A 463 24.37 -10.76 -17.37
CA LYS A 463 25.09 -11.26 -18.54
C LYS A 463 24.36 -12.45 -19.17
N PHE A 464 24.06 -13.49 -18.38
CA PHE A 464 23.33 -14.66 -18.88
C PHE A 464 21.97 -14.28 -19.47
N ASN A 465 21.22 -13.42 -18.79
CA ASN A 465 19.91 -12.96 -19.23
C ASN A 465 20.00 -12.25 -20.58
N ASP A 466 20.89 -11.25 -20.69
CA ASP A 466 20.96 -10.40 -21.88
C ASP A 466 21.51 -11.19 -23.10
N GLU A 467 22.41 -12.17 -22.87
CA GLU A 467 22.86 -13.17 -23.86
C GLU A 467 21.72 -14.12 -24.27
N PHE A 468 20.94 -14.65 -23.32
CA PHE A 468 19.77 -15.51 -23.59
C PHE A 468 18.70 -14.76 -24.41
N MET A 469 18.45 -13.49 -24.08
CA MET A 469 17.51 -12.66 -24.83
C MET A 469 18.02 -12.37 -26.24
N GLU A 470 19.32 -12.13 -26.46
CA GLU A 470 19.89 -12.03 -27.83
C GLU A 470 19.85 -13.37 -28.59
N GLN A 471 19.96 -14.53 -27.91
CA GLN A 471 19.83 -15.85 -28.53
C GLN A 471 18.41 -16.14 -29.05
N TYR A 472 17.36 -15.68 -28.34
CA TYR A 472 15.97 -16.06 -28.61
C TYR A 472 15.03 -14.93 -29.09
N GLU A 473 15.47 -13.67 -29.13
CA GLU A 473 14.76 -12.64 -29.90
C GLU A 473 14.90 -12.88 -31.42
N ASP A 474 14.07 -12.22 -32.23
CA ASP A 474 14.18 -12.39 -33.68
C ASP A 474 15.33 -11.56 -34.27
N TYR A 475 15.92 -12.01 -35.39
CA TYR A 475 16.95 -11.20 -36.06
C TYR A 475 16.34 -9.92 -36.66
N LYS A 476 15.02 -9.93 -36.92
CA LYS A 476 14.24 -8.73 -37.22
C LYS A 476 14.00 -7.83 -36.00
N ASP A 477 13.93 -8.37 -34.78
CA ASP A 477 13.87 -7.57 -33.54
C ASP A 477 15.25 -7.04 -33.13
N LEU A 478 16.32 -7.80 -33.34
CA LEU A 478 17.68 -7.32 -33.18
C LEU A 478 18.03 -6.26 -34.23
N ALA A 479 17.53 -6.40 -35.47
CA ALA A 479 17.63 -5.36 -36.48
C ALA A 479 16.77 -4.13 -36.13
N SER A 480 15.51 -4.31 -35.70
CA SER A 480 14.65 -3.18 -35.32
C SER A 480 15.14 -2.47 -34.05
N ARG A 481 15.77 -3.18 -33.11
CA ARG A 481 16.36 -2.60 -31.89
C ARG A 481 17.73 -1.98 -32.14
N ARG A 482 18.59 -2.56 -32.99
CA ARG A 482 19.85 -1.91 -33.43
C ARG A 482 19.59 -0.72 -34.36
N SER A 483 18.54 -0.74 -35.18
CA SER A 483 18.11 0.46 -35.94
C SER A 483 17.47 1.50 -35.02
N ARG A 484 16.60 1.14 -34.06
CA ARG A 484 16.02 2.10 -33.09
C ARG A 484 17.02 2.81 -32.17
N VAL A 485 18.31 2.48 -32.23
CA VAL A 485 19.40 3.22 -31.57
C VAL A 485 20.03 4.30 -32.49
N MET A 486 19.78 4.27 -33.80
CA MET A 486 20.42 5.20 -34.76
C MET A 486 19.59 5.60 -35.99
N ASP A 487 18.37 5.10 -36.16
CA ASP A 487 17.49 5.41 -37.29
C ASP A 487 16.02 5.48 -36.82
N SER A 488 15.42 6.66 -36.97
CA SER A 488 14.16 7.05 -36.34
C SER A 488 13.00 7.02 -37.33
N MET A 489 12.06 6.09 -37.15
CA MET A 489 10.69 6.36 -37.61
C MET A 489 10.05 7.36 -36.62
N ALA A 490 9.86 8.59 -37.07
CA ALA A 490 9.15 9.60 -36.30
C ALA A 490 7.68 9.20 -36.11
N LEU A 491 7.13 9.46 -34.92
CA LEU A 491 5.69 9.31 -34.67
C LEU A 491 4.96 10.56 -35.19
N VAL A 492 3.86 10.36 -35.91
CA VAL A 492 3.15 11.45 -36.59
C VAL A 492 2.08 12.07 -35.67
N LEU A 493 2.17 13.38 -35.42
CA LEU A 493 1.28 14.13 -34.54
C LEU A 493 0.39 15.09 -35.36
N HIS A 494 -0.89 14.75 -35.46
CA HIS A 494 -1.89 15.59 -36.10
C HIS A 494 -2.35 16.72 -35.19
N ALA A 495 -1.88 17.94 -35.44
CA ALA A 495 -2.43 19.17 -34.88
C ALA A 495 -1.97 20.41 -35.67
N GLY A 496 -2.77 21.48 -35.67
CA GLY A 496 -2.35 22.77 -36.23
C GLY A 496 -1.25 23.46 -35.40
N ASN A 497 -0.37 24.19 -36.08
CA ASN A 497 0.94 24.70 -35.62
C ASN A 497 0.94 25.56 -34.34
N ALA A 498 -0.21 26.04 -33.85
CA ALA A 498 -0.35 26.88 -32.65
C ALA A 498 -0.97 26.16 -31.44
N ASN A 499 -1.17 24.84 -31.50
CA ASN A 499 -1.91 24.10 -30.48
C ASN A 499 -1.04 23.79 -29.23
N LYS A 500 -1.27 24.47 -28.11
CA LYS A 500 -0.55 24.23 -26.84
C LYS A 500 -0.59 22.78 -26.34
N ASN A 501 -1.62 22.01 -26.67
CA ASN A 501 -1.71 20.60 -26.27
C ASN A 501 -0.89 19.68 -27.19
N ALA A 502 -0.51 20.14 -28.37
CA ALA A 502 0.55 19.53 -29.19
C ALA A 502 1.94 19.88 -28.63
N PHE A 503 2.18 21.14 -28.23
CA PHE A 503 3.45 21.54 -27.60
C PHE A 503 3.79 20.69 -26.37
N LYS A 504 2.81 20.41 -25.49
CA LYS A 504 2.96 19.47 -24.37
C LYS A 504 3.54 18.10 -24.80
N ARG A 505 3.03 17.55 -25.91
CA ARG A 505 3.40 16.22 -26.42
C ARG A 505 4.79 16.25 -27.06
N LEU A 506 5.08 17.28 -27.88
CA LEU A 506 6.39 17.46 -28.51
C LEU A 506 7.50 17.64 -27.47
N ILE A 507 7.28 18.47 -26.45
CA ILE A 507 8.27 18.70 -25.37
C ILE A 507 8.44 17.45 -24.51
N ALA A 508 7.34 16.77 -24.12
CA ALA A 508 7.43 15.53 -23.36
C ALA A 508 8.14 14.41 -24.13
N ALA A 509 7.90 14.30 -25.44
CA ALA A 509 8.60 13.35 -26.31
C ALA A 509 10.11 13.65 -26.39
N ASP A 510 10.49 14.92 -26.53
CA ASP A 510 11.89 15.37 -26.59
C ASP A 510 12.65 15.06 -25.29
N TYR A 511 12.04 15.29 -24.12
CA TYR A 511 12.58 14.86 -22.82
C TYR A 511 12.62 13.33 -22.63
N SER A 512 11.75 12.60 -23.34
CA SER A 512 11.64 11.13 -23.25
C SER A 512 12.47 10.39 -24.31
N GLY A 513 13.19 11.10 -25.17
CA GLY A 513 14.01 10.52 -26.25
C GLY A 513 13.22 9.99 -27.46
N PHE A 514 12.00 10.47 -27.70
CA PHE A 514 11.18 10.09 -28.86
C PHE A 514 11.13 11.21 -29.92
N GLN A 515 11.36 10.86 -31.19
CA GLN A 515 11.12 11.76 -32.31
C GLN A 515 9.64 11.76 -32.68
N VAL A 516 9.03 12.95 -32.67
CA VAL A 516 7.63 13.19 -33.02
C VAL A 516 7.59 14.34 -34.03
N GLU A 517 6.97 14.11 -35.17
CA GLU A 517 6.83 15.08 -36.26
C GLU A 517 5.39 15.55 -36.36
N LEU A 518 5.18 16.87 -36.52
CA LEU A 518 3.86 17.46 -36.70
C LEU A 518 3.42 17.29 -38.16
N THR A 519 2.16 16.96 -38.43
CA THR A 519 1.71 16.86 -39.83
C THR A 519 1.75 18.21 -40.55
N GLU A 520 2.36 18.21 -41.74
CA GLU A 520 2.38 19.39 -42.60
C GLU A 520 0.95 19.80 -42.99
N ASN A 521 0.68 21.11 -42.94
CA ASN A 521 -0.55 21.72 -43.45
C ASN A 521 -1.87 21.22 -42.81
N PHE A 522 -1.85 20.82 -41.52
CA PHE A 522 -3.08 20.44 -40.81
C PHE A 522 -4.00 21.64 -40.53
N GLU A 523 -5.09 21.76 -41.30
CA GLU A 523 -6.10 22.82 -41.14
C GLU A 523 -7.31 22.34 -40.33
N MET A 524 -7.51 22.93 -39.15
CA MET A 524 -8.63 22.60 -38.29
C MET A 524 -9.96 23.09 -38.88
N GLY A 525 -10.88 22.16 -39.13
CA GLY A 525 -12.15 22.41 -39.83
C GLY A 525 -12.16 21.91 -41.28
N VAL A 526 -10.99 21.54 -41.83
CA VAL A 526 -10.80 20.97 -43.17
C VAL A 526 -10.19 19.57 -43.07
N SER A 527 -8.93 19.43 -42.64
CA SER A 527 -8.20 18.16 -42.56
C SER A 527 -8.92 17.14 -41.66
N ASN A 528 -9.46 17.60 -40.53
CA ASN A 528 -10.20 16.77 -39.58
C ASN A 528 -11.62 16.35 -40.04
N LYS A 529 -12.08 16.83 -41.21
CA LYS A 529 -13.38 16.46 -41.84
C LYS A 529 -13.23 15.65 -43.12
N THR A 530 -12.00 15.27 -43.49
CA THR A 530 -11.75 14.29 -44.55
C THR A 530 -12.45 12.97 -44.23
N SER A 531 -12.70 12.11 -45.22
CA SER A 531 -13.30 10.78 -45.00
C SER A 531 -12.35 9.77 -44.32
N GLU A 532 -11.11 10.17 -44.04
CA GLU A 532 -10.05 9.31 -43.50
C GLU A 532 -9.75 9.64 -42.04
N PHE A 533 -9.70 10.92 -41.66
CA PHE A 533 -9.39 11.32 -40.27
C PHE A 533 -10.37 10.77 -39.21
N PRO A 534 -11.70 10.65 -39.45
CA PRO A 534 -12.62 10.00 -38.51
C PRO A 534 -12.33 8.51 -38.26
N LYS A 535 -11.53 7.85 -39.13
CA LYS A 535 -11.09 6.46 -38.93
C LYS A 535 -9.94 6.36 -37.92
N THR A 536 -9.10 7.40 -37.82
CA THR A 536 -7.99 7.48 -36.84
C THR A 536 -8.40 8.17 -35.55
N ASN A 537 -9.38 9.08 -35.57
CA ASN A 537 -10.03 9.61 -34.38
C ASN A 537 -11.55 9.85 -34.58
N PRO A 538 -12.42 8.97 -34.04
CA PRO A 538 -13.89 9.08 -34.17
C PRO A 538 -14.50 10.40 -33.67
N ILE A 539 -13.86 11.11 -32.74
CA ILE A 539 -14.37 12.40 -32.23
C ILE A 539 -13.82 13.62 -33.00
N GLY A 540 -12.96 13.43 -34.00
CA GLY A 540 -12.48 14.48 -34.91
C GLY A 540 -11.71 15.62 -34.23
N LYS A 541 -11.22 15.45 -32.99
CA LYS A 541 -10.45 16.44 -32.23
C LYS A 541 -8.93 16.26 -32.43
N VAL A 542 -8.15 17.28 -32.10
CA VAL A 542 -6.67 17.27 -32.12
C VAL A 542 -6.09 17.89 -30.84
N PRO A 543 -4.88 17.50 -30.41
CA PRO A 543 -3.92 16.62 -31.07
C PRO A 543 -4.28 15.12 -31.07
N VAL A 544 -3.90 14.41 -32.14
CA VAL A 544 -3.91 12.94 -32.25
C VAL A 544 -2.51 12.48 -32.61
N LEU A 545 -1.99 11.45 -31.93
CA LEU A 545 -0.70 10.83 -32.25
C LEU A 545 -0.99 9.50 -32.96
N GLU A 546 -0.39 9.28 -34.13
CA GLU A 546 -0.40 7.97 -34.79
C GLU A 546 0.67 7.07 -34.17
N THR A 547 0.27 5.85 -33.85
CA THR A 547 1.10 4.85 -33.17
C THR A 547 0.84 3.49 -33.82
N PRO A 548 1.88 2.69 -34.18
CA PRO A 548 1.67 1.38 -34.81
C PRO A 548 0.96 0.37 -33.90
N ASP A 549 1.19 0.49 -32.59
CA ASP A 549 0.58 -0.29 -31.52
C ASP A 549 0.19 0.66 -30.38
N VAL A 550 -0.84 0.29 -29.59
CA VAL A 550 -1.25 1.06 -28.40
C VAL A 550 -0.28 0.77 -27.23
N THR A 551 0.96 1.25 -27.33
CA THR A 551 2.00 1.01 -26.33
C THR A 551 1.80 1.87 -25.08
N CYS A 552 1.74 1.21 -23.92
CA CYS A 552 1.54 1.85 -22.62
C CYS A 552 2.70 2.77 -22.18
N LEU A 553 2.42 3.56 -21.14
CA LEU A 553 3.36 4.39 -20.40
C LEU A 553 4.63 3.59 -20.00
N LYS A 554 5.82 4.14 -20.28
CA LYS A 554 7.07 3.66 -19.65
C LYS A 554 7.06 4.06 -18.17
N ALA A 555 7.26 3.09 -17.28
CA ALA A 555 7.43 3.35 -15.85
C ALA A 555 8.68 4.20 -15.56
N ASP A 556 9.78 3.94 -16.27
CA ASP A 556 11.10 4.55 -16.03
C ASP A 556 11.29 5.90 -16.73
N ASN A 557 10.22 6.65 -16.99
CA ASN A 557 10.31 7.96 -17.63
C ASN A 557 10.63 9.03 -16.56
N PRO A 558 11.74 9.80 -16.69
CA PRO A 558 12.14 10.80 -15.69
C PRO A 558 11.10 11.91 -15.48
N LEU A 559 10.14 12.08 -16.40
CA LEU A 559 9.03 13.01 -16.26
C LEU A 559 8.00 12.62 -15.16
N TYR A 560 8.05 11.39 -14.63
CA TYR A 560 7.15 10.91 -13.56
C TYR A 560 7.73 11.00 -12.14
N GLY A 561 8.90 11.64 -11.98
CA GLY A 561 9.54 11.85 -10.68
C GLY A 561 10.36 10.64 -10.20
N SER A 562 10.84 10.69 -8.95
CA SER A 562 11.74 9.67 -8.39
C SER A 562 11.05 8.65 -7.48
N SER A 563 9.77 8.87 -7.15
CA SER A 563 9.01 8.08 -6.20
C SER A 563 7.52 8.09 -6.53
N ARG A 564 6.75 7.14 -5.96
CA ARG A 564 5.28 7.15 -6.07
C ARG A 564 4.64 8.41 -5.45
N MET A 565 5.29 9.03 -4.46
CA MET A 565 4.87 10.32 -3.91
C MET A 565 5.11 11.47 -4.89
N ASP A 566 6.26 11.49 -5.58
CA ASP A 566 6.49 12.47 -6.65
C ASP A 566 5.45 12.31 -7.77
N TYR A 567 5.18 11.08 -8.21
CA TYR A 567 4.17 10.80 -9.22
C TYR A 567 2.77 11.27 -8.80
N ALA A 568 2.35 10.99 -7.56
CA ALA A 568 1.07 11.47 -7.03
C ALA A 568 0.98 13.01 -6.97
N HIS A 569 2.07 13.70 -6.59
CA HIS A 569 2.14 15.16 -6.64
C HIS A 569 2.16 15.69 -8.09
N ILE A 570 2.80 14.99 -9.02
CA ILE A 570 2.83 15.34 -10.45
C ILE A 570 1.43 15.27 -11.03
N GLU A 571 0.69 14.17 -10.83
CA GLU A 571 -0.71 14.05 -11.28
C GLU A 571 -1.60 15.13 -10.63
N GLN A 572 -1.49 15.36 -9.31
CA GLN A 572 -2.21 16.44 -8.61
C GLN A 572 -1.91 17.82 -9.21
N LEU A 573 -0.66 18.09 -9.60
CA LEU A 573 -0.25 19.37 -10.19
C LEU A 573 -0.59 19.48 -11.68
N ILE A 574 -0.75 18.36 -12.40
CA ILE A 574 -1.31 18.28 -13.76
C ILE A 574 -2.80 18.62 -13.74
N ASP A 575 -3.55 18.09 -12.78
CA ASP A 575 -4.96 18.43 -12.57
C ASP A 575 -5.11 19.90 -12.17
N PHE A 576 -4.33 20.39 -11.20
CA PHE A 576 -4.32 21.81 -10.83
C PHE A 576 -3.97 22.73 -12.02
N ALA A 577 -2.95 22.36 -12.82
CA ALA A 577 -2.59 23.09 -14.02
C ALA A 577 -3.71 23.11 -15.07
N SER A 578 -4.56 22.08 -15.12
CA SER A 578 -5.60 21.91 -16.15
C SER A 578 -6.96 22.46 -15.71
N MET A 579 -7.33 22.31 -14.44
CA MET A 579 -8.63 22.72 -13.89
C MET A 579 -8.63 24.16 -13.36
N GLU A 580 -7.56 24.62 -12.70
CA GLU A 580 -7.50 25.95 -12.10
C GLU A 580 -6.74 26.97 -12.98
N VAL A 581 -5.63 26.57 -13.63
CA VAL A 581 -4.84 27.48 -14.49
C VAL A 581 -5.37 27.52 -15.92
N ASP A 582 -5.48 26.37 -16.61
CA ASP A 582 -5.84 26.36 -18.04
C ASP A 582 -7.29 26.81 -18.29
N ALA A 583 -8.22 26.40 -17.42
CA ALA A 583 -9.63 26.78 -17.55
C ALA A 583 -9.88 28.27 -17.28
N THR A 584 -9.10 28.91 -16.39
CA THR A 584 -9.23 30.36 -16.12
C THR A 584 -8.58 31.19 -17.23
N ILE A 585 -7.37 30.81 -17.69
CA ILE A 585 -6.75 31.38 -18.89
C ILE A 585 -7.67 31.25 -20.11
N SER A 586 -8.27 30.08 -20.33
CA SER A 586 -9.20 29.84 -21.46
C SER A 586 -10.46 30.71 -21.37
N ARG A 587 -11.04 30.88 -20.17
CA ARG A 587 -12.22 31.74 -19.94
C ARG A 587 -11.94 33.22 -20.16
N TRP A 588 -10.72 33.69 -19.93
CA TRP A 588 -10.31 35.07 -20.23
C TRP A 588 -9.94 35.23 -21.71
N LEU A 589 -9.14 34.32 -22.27
CA LEU A 589 -8.59 34.44 -23.63
C LEU A 589 -9.63 34.23 -24.73
N TYR A 590 -10.41 33.16 -24.68
CA TYR A 590 -11.26 32.76 -25.81
C TYR A 590 -12.40 33.73 -26.15
N PRO A 591 -13.02 34.46 -25.20
CA PRO A 591 -13.95 35.54 -25.55
C PRO A 591 -13.27 36.73 -26.22
N ARG A 592 -12.02 37.06 -25.82
CA ARG A 592 -11.22 38.11 -26.48
C ARG A 592 -10.79 37.72 -27.90
N LEU A 593 -10.56 36.42 -28.16
CA LEU A 593 -10.32 35.90 -29.50
C LEU A 593 -11.61 35.63 -30.32
N GLY A 594 -12.79 35.90 -29.76
CA GLY A 594 -14.08 35.71 -30.45
C GLY A 594 -14.57 34.27 -30.57
N TYR A 595 -13.92 33.30 -29.92
CA TYR A 595 -14.36 31.89 -29.88
C TYR A 595 -15.51 31.64 -28.89
N MET A 596 -15.79 32.58 -27.99
CA MET A 596 -16.92 32.56 -27.06
C MET A 596 -17.57 33.95 -26.94
N PRO A 597 -18.83 34.07 -26.51
CA PRO A 597 -19.45 35.35 -26.21
C PRO A 597 -18.70 36.12 -25.11
N TYR A 598 -18.41 37.40 -25.34
CA TYR A 598 -17.78 38.25 -24.34
C TYR A 598 -18.80 38.74 -23.29
N LEU A 599 -18.48 38.55 -22.02
CA LEU A 599 -19.22 39.04 -20.86
C LEU A 599 -18.22 39.58 -19.83
N ALA A 600 -18.24 40.90 -19.56
CA ALA A 600 -17.24 41.55 -18.70
C ALA A 600 -17.14 40.92 -17.30
N VAL A 601 -18.29 40.63 -16.66
CA VAL A 601 -18.36 39.99 -15.33
C VAL A 601 -17.73 38.58 -15.33
N ALA A 602 -17.85 37.84 -16.44
CA ALA A 602 -17.23 36.51 -16.57
C ALA A 602 -15.70 36.61 -16.76
N GLU A 603 -15.23 37.64 -17.45
CA GLU A 603 -13.80 37.94 -17.57
C GLU A 603 -13.18 38.40 -16.24
N GLU A 604 -13.81 39.34 -15.54
CA GLU A 604 -13.38 39.79 -14.20
C GLU A 604 -13.32 38.63 -13.21
N SER A 605 -14.30 37.72 -13.26
CA SER A 605 -14.31 36.48 -12.50
C SER A 605 -13.15 35.54 -12.89
N ALA A 606 -12.87 35.37 -14.19
CA ALA A 606 -11.75 34.56 -14.67
C ALA A 606 -10.39 35.13 -14.26
N ILE A 607 -10.21 36.46 -14.36
CA ILE A 607 -9.03 37.20 -13.89
C ILE A 607 -8.83 37.02 -12.39
N SER A 608 -9.90 37.18 -11.60
CA SER A 608 -9.87 37.02 -10.14
C SER A 608 -9.53 35.59 -9.73
N CYS A 609 -10.15 34.59 -10.37
CA CYS A 609 -9.83 33.18 -10.16
C CYS A 609 -8.36 32.87 -10.53
N LEU A 610 -7.87 33.31 -11.69
CA LEU A 610 -6.47 33.10 -12.09
C LEU A 610 -5.50 33.74 -11.08
N LYS A 611 -5.77 34.97 -10.62
CA LYS A 611 -4.97 35.61 -9.57
C LYS A 611 -4.97 34.81 -8.27
N ARG A 612 -6.12 34.27 -7.84
CA ARG A 612 -6.20 33.38 -6.66
C ARG A 612 -5.32 32.14 -6.85
N THR A 613 -5.41 31.49 -8.00
CA THR A 613 -4.63 30.29 -8.34
C THR A 613 -3.12 30.56 -8.37
N LEU A 614 -2.70 31.68 -8.98
CA LEU A 614 -1.29 32.08 -8.99
C LEU A 614 -0.78 32.50 -7.60
N ARG A 615 -1.63 33.01 -6.70
CA ARG A 615 -1.26 33.27 -5.29
C ARG A 615 -0.99 31.99 -4.49
N VAL A 616 -1.58 30.85 -4.87
CA VAL A 616 -1.25 29.54 -4.29
C VAL A 616 0.05 28.98 -4.88
N LEU A 617 0.26 29.17 -6.18
CA LEU A 617 1.45 28.65 -6.88
C LEU A 617 2.74 29.44 -6.58
N ASN A 618 2.64 30.75 -6.33
CA ASN A 618 3.80 31.63 -6.15
C ASN A 618 4.66 31.31 -4.91
N PRO A 619 4.11 30.99 -3.71
CA PRO A 619 4.89 30.52 -2.57
C PRO A 619 5.53 29.14 -2.79
N HIS A 620 4.86 28.22 -3.49
CA HIS A 620 5.43 26.90 -3.82
C HIS A 620 6.69 27.03 -4.66
N LEU A 621 6.66 27.92 -5.66
CA LEU A 621 7.80 28.26 -6.52
C LEU A 621 8.81 29.21 -5.87
N ALA A 622 8.55 29.71 -4.66
CA ALA A 622 9.54 30.50 -3.92
C ALA A 622 10.66 29.63 -3.36
N VAL A 623 10.31 28.42 -2.88
CA VAL A 623 11.27 27.46 -2.30
C VAL A 623 11.70 26.35 -3.26
N ASN A 624 10.90 26.03 -4.28
CA ASN A 624 11.22 25.01 -5.28
C ASN A 624 11.72 25.61 -6.61
N MET A 625 12.55 24.87 -7.35
CA MET A 625 13.01 25.22 -8.70
C MET A 625 12.03 24.72 -9.78
N PHE A 626 11.57 23.48 -9.62
CA PHE A 626 10.54 22.81 -10.42
C PHE A 626 9.28 22.57 -9.57
N LEU A 627 8.20 22.07 -10.15
CA LEU A 627 6.96 21.80 -9.44
C LEU A 627 7.05 20.62 -8.47
N VAL A 628 7.82 19.59 -8.81
CA VAL A 628 8.07 18.40 -7.97
C VAL A 628 9.54 17.99 -8.12
N GLY A 629 10.19 17.62 -7.01
CA GLY A 629 11.55 17.11 -7.01
C GLY A 629 12.62 18.12 -7.45
N HIS A 630 13.65 17.63 -8.16
CA HIS A 630 14.86 18.37 -8.53
C HIS A 630 15.14 18.40 -10.04
N SER A 631 14.19 17.97 -10.86
CA SER A 631 14.28 17.90 -12.32
C SER A 631 12.95 18.29 -12.97
N VAL A 632 12.95 18.55 -14.27
CA VAL A 632 11.72 18.82 -15.04
C VAL A 632 10.82 17.59 -15.05
N THR A 633 9.55 17.76 -14.65
CA THR A 633 8.53 16.71 -14.66
C THR A 633 7.46 16.95 -15.71
N LEU A 634 6.54 16.00 -15.89
CA LEU A 634 5.37 16.18 -16.77
C LEU A 634 4.47 17.33 -16.28
N ALA A 635 4.38 17.55 -14.96
CA ALA A 635 3.67 18.70 -14.39
C ALA A 635 4.30 20.03 -14.84
N ASP A 636 5.63 20.13 -14.85
CA ASP A 636 6.34 21.34 -15.28
C ASP A 636 6.06 21.67 -16.75
N ILE A 637 6.07 20.65 -17.62
CA ILE A 637 5.73 20.77 -19.03
C ILE A 637 4.27 21.23 -19.21
N ILE A 638 3.33 20.56 -18.55
CA ILE A 638 1.90 20.86 -18.69
C ILE A 638 1.54 22.25 -18.14
N MET A 639 2.08 22.62 -16.97
CA MET A 639 1.91 23.94 -16.38
C MET A 639 2.49 25.03 -17.29
N THR A 640 3.72 24.88 -17.77
CA THR A 640 4.38 25.87 -18.63
C THR A 640 3.64 26.06 -19.95
N CYS A 641 3.16 24.99 -20.58
CA CYS A 641 2.37 25.08 -21.81
C CYS A 641 0.97 25.69 -21.61
N ASN A 642 0.37 25.60 -20.41
CA ASN A 642 -0.88 26.29 -20.10
C ASN A 642 -0.62 27.78 -19.81
N LEU A 643 0.39 28.09 -18.98
CA LEU A 643 0.84 29.46 -18.70
C LEU A 643 1.29 30.21 -19.97
N TYR A 644 1.86 29.52 -20.96
CA TYR A 644 2.36 30.09 -22.20
C TYR A 644 1.32 30.94 -22.96
N LEU A 645 0.06 30.48 -23.06
CA LEU A 645 -1.00 31.29 -23.69
C LEU A 645 -1.32 32.54 -22.85
N GLY A 646 -1.28 32.42 -21.54
CA GLY A 646 -1.43 33.56 -20.63
C GLY A 646 -0.32 34.59 -20.85
N PHE A 647 0.95 34.20 -20.63
CA PHE A 647 2.11 35.08 -20.74
C PHE A 647 2.25 35.72 -22.13
N SER A 648 1.96 34.98 -23.21
CA SER A 648 2.18 35.47 -24.58
C SER A 648 1.04 36.32 -25.14
N LEU A 649 -0.18 36.24 -24.58
CA LEU A 649 -1.37 36.88 -25.17
C LEU A 649 -2.16 37.81 -24.23
N ILE A 650 -2.15 37.62 -22.91
CA ILE A 650 -3.06 38.36 -22.00
C ILE A 650 -2.44 38.82 -20.66
N MET A 651 -1.39 38.16 -20.16
CA MET A 651 -0.77 38.49 -18.87
C MET A 651 0.36 39.51 -19.08
N LEU A 652 -0.03 40.79 -19.09
CA LEU A 652 0.88 41.94 -19.17
C LEU A 652 1.91 41.93 -18.03
N LYS A 653 3.01 42.67 -18.19
CA LYS A 653 4.06 42.78 -17.16
C LYS A 653 3.54 43.29 -15.80
N SER A 654 2.52 44.15 -15.81
CA SER A 654 1.84 44.64 -14.62
C SER A 654 0.97 43.60 -13.91
N PHE A 655 0.60 42.51 -14.59
CA PHE A 655 -0.09 41.36 -14.01
C PHE A 655 0.91 40.32 -13.47
N THR A 656 1.97 40.02 -14.23
CA THR A 656 2.96 39.00 -13.84
C THR A 656 3.86 39.47 -12.70
N SER A 657 4.04 40.78 -12.50
CA SER A 657 4.77 41.34 -11.36
C SER A 657 4.14 41.05 -10.00
N GLU A 658 2.85 40.69 -9.92
CA GLU A 658 2.23 40.18 -8.67
C GLU A 658 2.74 38.78 -8.29
N PHE A 659 3.36 38.05 -9.23
CA PHE A 659 3.71 36.63 -9.11
C PHE A 659 5.17 36.36 -9.52
N SER A 660 6.11 37.08 -8.89
CA SER A 660 7.55 37.06 -9.20
C SER A 660 8.19 35.67 -9.30
N HIS A 661 7.77 34.70 -8.48
CA HIS A 661 8.30 33.33 -8.52
C HIS A 661 7.67 32.48 -9.64
N VAL A 662 6.38 32.69 -9.94
CA VAL A 662 5.73 32.11 -11.14
C VAL A 662 6.37 32.67 -12.41
N GLU A 663 6.66 33.97 -12.44
CA GLU A 663 7.32 34.64 -13.55
C GLU A 663 8.77 34.13 -13.73
N ARG A 664 9.56 34.05 -12.64
CA ARG A 664 10.90 33.44 -12.64
C ARG A 664 10.86 32.02 -13.18
N TYR A 665 9.95 31.19 -12.67
CA TYR A 665 9.75 29.81 -13.10
C TYR A 665 9.41 29.72 -14.59
N PHE A 666 8.40 30.48 -15.05
CA PHE A 666 7.98 30.46 -16.45
C PHE A 666 9.13 30.83 -17.41
N TRP A 667 9.85 31.91 -17.13
CA TRP A 667 11.00 32.32 -17.95
C TRP A 667 12.18 31.35 -17.86
N THR A 668 12.35 30.64 -16.74
CA THR A 668 13.34 29.55 -16.63
C THR A 668 12.95 28.38 -17.54
N MET A 669 11.68 27.95 -17.49
CA MET A 669 11.19 26.80 -18.24
C MET A 669 11.18 27.03 -19.76
N VAL A 670 10.63 28.15 -20.26
CA VAL A 670 10.56 28.38 -21.72
C VAL A 670 11.92 28.60 -22.40
N ASN A 671 12.95 28.94 -21.62
CA ASN A 671 14.32 29.09 -22.15
C ASN A 671 15.14 27.78 -22.12
N GLN A 672 14.63 26.70 -21.51
CA GLN A 672 15.27 25.38 -21.62
C GLN A 672 15.32 24.92 -23.09
N PRO A 673 16.37 24.21 -23.54
CA PRO A 673 16.55 23.84 -24.94
C PRO A 673 15.34 23.12 -25.55
N ASN A 674 14.78 22.14 -24.85
CA ASN A 674 13.64 21.33 -25.30
C ASN A 674 12.34 22.16 -25.45
N PHE A 675 12.14 23.15 -24.57
CA PHE A 675 11.00 24.07 -24.66
C PHE A 675 11.20 25.08 -25.79
N ARG A 676 12.39 25.69 -25.89
CA ARG A 676 12.73 26.67 -26.92
C ARG A 676 12.72 26.07 -28.34
N LYS A 677 13.02 24.77 -28.48
CA LYS A 677 12.88 23.99 -29.72
C LYS A 677 11.44 23.95 -30.24
N VAL A 678 10.44 23.97 -29.35
CA VAL A 678 9.01 23.80 -29.68
C VAL A 678 8.22 25.11 -29.61
N LEU A 679 8.50 25.97 -28.64
CA LEU A 679 7.82 27.26 -28.41
C LEU A 679 8.50 28.44 -29.13
N GLY A 680 9.73 28.26 -29.64
CA GLY A 680 10.53 29.33 -30.21
C GLY A 680 10.98 30.36 -29.17
N VAL A 681 11.17 31.61 -29.60
CA VAL A 681 11.51 32.73 -28.72
C VAL A 681 10.22 33.35 -28.18
N VAL A 682 9.82 32.94 -26.98
CA VAL A 682 8.64 33.45 -26.27
C VAL A 682 8.82 34.93 -25.95
N LYS A 683 7.76 35.73 -26.18
CA LYS A 683 7.65 37.13 -25.76
C LYS A 683 6.45 37.29 -24.84
N GLN A 684 6.48 38.31 -23.98
CA GLN A 684 5.33 38.64 -23.13
C GLN A 684 4.28 39.43 -23.92
N ALA A 685 3.02 39.36 -23.49
CA ALA A 685 1.94 40.19 -23.99
C ALA A 685 2.19 41.67 -23.70
N ASP A 686 2.37 42.49 -24.75
CA ASP A 686 2.41 43.95 -24.67
C ASP A 686 1.00 44.56 -24.50
N SER A 687 -0.06 43.86 -24.93
CA SER A 687 -1.45 44.29 -24.82
C SER A 687 -2.43 43.11 -24.76
N VAL A 688 -3.55 43.28 -24.03
CA VAL A 688 -4.67 42.32 -24.02
C VAL A 688 -5.48 42.51 -25.32
N PRO A 689 -5.93 41.45 -26.02
CA PRO A 689 -6.63 41.59 -27.28
C PRO A 689 -7.96 42.34 -27.12
N PHE A 690 -8.31 43.17 -28.10
CA PHE A 690 -9.55 43.93 -28.11
C PHE A 690 -10.78 43.02 -28.21
N VAL A 691 -11.85 43.37 -27.51
CA VAL A 691 -13.14 42.66 -27.62
C VAL A 691 -13.66 42.79 -29.07
N PRO A 692 -14.03 41.70 -29.76
CA PRO A 692 -14.57 41.78 -31.12
C PRO A 692 -15.86 42.59 -31.19
N SER A 693 -15.84 43.72 -31.90
CA SER A 693 -17.01 44.57 -32.09
C SER A 693 -18.06 43.88 -32.98
N GLN A 694 -19.29 43.70 -32.50
CA GLN A 694 -20.40 43.15 -33.30
C GLN A 694 -20.68 44.02 -34.54
N LYS A 695 -20.22 43.60 -35.72
CA LYS A 695 -20.61 44.21 -37.01
C LYS A 695 -21.89 43.58 -37.55
N LYS A 696 -22.83 44.45 -37.92
CA LYS A 696 -24.15 44.08 -38.49
C LYS A 696 -24.00 43.45 -39.87
N SER A 697 -24.68 42.35 -40.13
CA SER A 697 -24.90 41.83 -41.49
C SER A 697 -26.12 42.51 -42.13
N GLN A 698 -25.87 43.42 -43.07
CA GLN A 698 -26.82 43.73 -44.15
C GLN A 698 -26.55 42.71 -45.30
N THR A 699 -27.46 42.38 -46.22
CA THR A 699 -28.66 43.10 -46.71
C THR A 699 -29.64 42.14 -47.42
N LYS A 700 -30.87 42.62 -47.72
CA LYS A 700 -31.80 42.18 -48.82
C LYS A 700 -32.64 40.89 -48.62
N GLU A 701 -33.92 40.81 -49.05
CA GLU A 701 -34.85 41.89 -49.48
C GLU A 701 -36.37 41.54 -49.27
N VAL A 702 -37.03 42.40 -48.49
CA VAL A 702 -38.43 42.91 -48.50
C VAL A 702 -39.51 42.26 -49.41
N VAL A 703 -40.71 41.94 -48.85
CA VAL A 703 -42.10 42.11 -49.39
C VAL A 703 -43.14 41.42 -48.45
N LYS A 704 -44.50 41.54 -48.51
CA LYS A 704 -45.53 42.61 -48.26
C LYS A 704 -46.91 41.87 -48.01
N PRO A 705 -48.04 42.49 -47.57
CA PRO A 705 -48.26 43.48 -46.50
C PRO A 705 -49.61 43.33 -45.67
N LYS A 706 -49.85 44.27 -44.73
CA LYS A 706 -51.16 44.79 -44.17
C LYS A 706 -51.96 44.05 -43.06
N LYS A 707 -52.03 44.72 -41.88
CA LYS A 707 -53.19 45.15 -41.03
C LYS A 707 -54.24 44.09 -40.58
N VAL A 708 -54.79 44.13 -39.35
CA VAL A 708 -55.81 45.10 -38.82
C VAL A 708 -55.53 45.56 -37.36
N LYS A 709 -56.40 46.43 -36.81
CA LYS A 709 -56.33 47.28 -35.59
C LYS A 709 -56.10 46.57 -34.24
N LYS A 710 -55.71 47.39 -33.23
CA LYS A 710 -55.92 47.17 -31.80
C LYS A 710 -57.35 47.52 -31.37
N GLU A 711 -57.83 46.86 -30.32
CA GLU A 711 -58.55 47.45 -29.17
C GLU A 711 -58.27 46.54 -27.94
N ARG A 712 -58.33 47.06 -26.70
CA ARG A 712 -57.86 46.30 -25.51
C ARG A 712 -58.43 46.85 -24.20
N ASN A 713 -59.13 46.00 -23.44
CA ASN A 713 -59.64 46.12 -22.06
C ASN A 713 -59.98 44.68 -21.59
N GLN A 714 -60.05 44.29 -20.31
CA GLN A 714 -59.42 44.78 -19.08
C GLN A 714 -59.49 43.64 -18.01
N GLU A 715 -58.55 43.62 -17.05
CA GLU A 715 -58.54 42.98 -15.70
C GLU A 715 -59.18 41.59 -15.36
N ALA A 716 -58.31 40.73 -14.79
CA ALA A 716 -58.43 39.92 -13.55
C ALA A 716 -59.59 38.91 -13.27
N VAL A 717 -59.22 37.71 -12.78
CA VAL A 717 -59.54 37.11 -11.44
C VAL A 717 -58.99 35.65 -11.37
N GLU A 718 -58.53 35.19 -10.19
CA GLU A 718 -58.05 33.81 -9.92
C GLU A 718 -59.23 32.83 -9.60
N PRO A 719 -59.13 31.50 -9.82
CA PRO A 719 -58.61 30.62 -8.73
C PRO A 719 -58.01 29.22 -9.11
N LYS A 720 -57.12 28.72 -8.22
CA LYS A 720 -57.01 27.38 -7.58
C LYS A 720 -57.75 26.09 -8.10
N VAL A 721 -57.08 24.93 -7.87
CA VAL A 721 -57.58 23.57 -7.39
C VAL A 721 -57.60 22.32 -8.34
N GLN A 722 -56.87 21.25 -7.93
CA GLN A 722 -57.05 19.76 -8.12
C GLN A 722 -57.12 19.11 -9.55
N GLU A 723 -56.75 17.84 -9.84
CA GLU A 723 -55.99 16.75 -9.15
C GLU A 723 -55.54 15.62 -10.13
N VAL A 724 -54.90 14.56 -9.59
CA VAL A 724 -54.63 13.16 -10.07
C VAL A 724 -53.20 12.90 -10.59
N VAL A 725 -52.25 12.19 -9.93
CA VAL A 725 -52.19 10.77 -9.40
C VAL A 725 -51.91 9.74 -10.53
N GLU A 726 -50.87 8.89 -10.53
CA GLU A 726 -49.64 8.67 -9.71
C GLU A 726 -48.50 8.19 -10.68
N GLU A 727 -47.29 7.70 -10.36
CA GLU A 727 -46.63 7.02 -9.21
C GLU A 727 -45.10 7.41 -9.18
N GLU A 728 -44.21 6.75 -8.43
CA GLU A 728 -42.81 7.23 -8.19
C GLU A 728 -41.70 6.13 -8.15
N GLU A 729 -40.47 6.43 -8.65
CA GLU A 729 -39.20 5.76 -8.27
C GLU A 729 -38.11 6.84 -8.01
N GLU A 730 -37.33 6.73 -6.92
CA GLU A 730 -36.61 7.86 -6.29
C GLU A 730 -35.21 8.22 -6.84
N ALA A 731 -34.81 9.49 -6.63
CA ALA A 731 -33.42 9.95 -6.70
C ALA A 731 -32.98 10.60 -5.36
N PRO A 732 -31.74 10.38 -4.88
CA PRO A 732 -31.33 10.78 -3.54
C PRO A 732 -31.19 12.30 -3.34
N LYS A 733 -31.69 12.80 -2.20
CA LYS A 733 -31.70 14.23 -1.84
C LYS A 733 -30.31 14.73 -1.38
N PRO A 734 -29.94 15.99 -1.68
CA PRO A 734 -28.69 16.60 -1.19
C PRO A 734 -28.79 17.12 0.25
N ASN A 735 -27.71 17.03 1.02
CA ASN A 735 -27.66 17.52 2.40
C ASN A 735 -27.63 19.08 2.48
N PRO A 736 -28.22 19.68 3.52
CA PRO A 736 -28.24 21.14 3.73
C PRO A 736 -26.88 21.70 4.19
N LYS A 737 -26.69 23.01 4.00
CA LYS A 737 -25.50 23.74 4.52
C LYS A 737 -25.64 24.04 6.02
N ASN A 738 -24.53 24.06 6.75
CA ASN A 738 -24.53 24.33 8.19
C ASN A 738 -24.79 25.83 8.47
N PRO A 739 -25.74 26.19 9.36
CA PRO A 739 -26.03 27.59 9.71
C PRO A 739 -24.84 28.39 10.27
N LEU A 740 -23.82 27.75 10.86
CA LEU A 740 -22.65 28.47 11.39
C LEU A 740 -21.78 29.10 10.31
N ASP A 741 -21.84 28.61 9.05
CA ASP A 741 -21.10 29.20 7.93
C ASP A 741 -21.64 30.60 7.52
N LEU A 742 -22.65 31.12 8.24
CA LEU A 742 -23.29 32.43 8.06
C LEU A 742 -22.99 33.41 9.21
N LEU A 743 -22.19 33.03 10.22
CA LEU A 743 -21.83 33.93 11.33
C LEU A 743 -20.84 35.02 10.89
N LEU A 744 -20.82 36.12 11.65
CA LEU A 744 -19.89 37.23 11.43
C LEU A 744 -18.43 36.79 11.68
N PRO A 745 -17.46 37.23 10.86
CA PRO A 745 -16.07 36.79 10.97
C PRO A 745 -15.42 37.30 12.26
N SER A 746 -15.00 36.35 13.10
CA SER A 746 -14.22 36.61 14.31
C SER A 746 -12.77 36.94 14.00
N LYS A 747 -12.11 37.68 14.90
CA LYS A 747 -10.65 37.86 14.89
C LYS A 747 -9.88 36.60 15.32
N MET A 748 -10.51 35.69 16.07
CA MET A 748 -9.86 34.49 16.58
C MET A 748 -9.87 33.36 15.54
N ILE A 749 -8.68 32.95 15.08
CA ILE A 749 -8.52 31.80 14.17
C ILE A 749 -8.37 30.51 15.00
N LEU A 750 -9.46 29.76 15.14
CA LEU A 750 -9.52 28.55 15.98
C LEU A 750 -8.45 27.48 15.65
N ASN A 751 -8.00 27.41 14.40
CA ASN A 751 -6.94 26.48 13.98
C ASN A 751 -5.54 26.92 14.46
N GLU A 752 -5.29 28.23 14.59
CA GLU A 752 -4.02 28.74 15.14
C GLU A 752 -3.98 28.52 16.65
N TRP A 753 -5.10 28.70 17.35
CA TRP A 753 -5.25 28.28 18.74
C TRP A 753 -4.97 26.77 18.93
N LYS A 754 -5.63 25.91 18.14
CA LYS A 754 -5.41 24.46 18.17
C LYS A 754 -3.94 24.09 17.95
N ARG A 755 -3.23 24.81 17.08
CA ARG A 755 -1.79 24.65 16.82
C ARG A 755 -0.93 25.10 18.01
N LEU A 756 -1.21 26.26 18.61
CA LEU A 756 -0.49 26.77 19.79
C LEU A 756 -0.67 25.84 21.01
N TYR A 757 -1.90 25.45 21.31
CA TYR A 757 -2.24 24.51 22.39
C TYR A 757 -1.50 23.19 22.22
N SER A 758 -1.54 22.62 21.01
CA SER A 758 -0.98 21.28 20.75
C SER A 758 0.55 21.26 20.76
N ASN A 759 1.20 22.34 20.32
CA ASN A 759 2.66 22.41 20.21
C ASN A 759 3.35 22.81 21.53
N THR A 760 2.65 23.51 22.43
CA THR A 760 3.23 23.94 23.72
C THR A 760 3.31 22.76 24.70
N LYS A 761 4.53 22.28 24.98
CA LYS A 761 4.77 21.15 25.91
C LYS A 761 5.33 21.55 27.28
N ALA A 762 5.96 22.72 27.38
CA ALA A 762 6.50 23.30 28.60
C ALA A 762 6.00 24.75 28.76
N ASN A 763 6.13 25.33 29.97
CA ASN A 763 5.73 26.70 30.30
C ASN A 763 4.29 27.04 29.84
N PHE A 764 3.37 26.09 30.00
CA PHE A 764 2.05 26.11 29.35
C PHE A 764 1.20 27.34 29.72
N ARG A 765 1.24 27.80 30.99
CA ARG A 765 0.51 28.99 31.44
C ARG A 765 1.09 30.30 30.85
N GLU A 766 2.40 30.34 30.62
CA GLU A 766 3.11 31.52 30.10
C GLU A 766 3.01 31.66 28.57
N LEU A 767 2.92 30.54 27.85
CA LEU A 767 2.94 30.50 26.38
C LEU A 767 1.54 30.22 25.79
N ALA A 768 0.92 29.10 26.14
CA ALA A 768 -0.36 28.71 25.55
C ALA A 768 -1.53 29.52 26.13
N ILE A 769 -1.62 29.67 27.45
CA ILE A 769 -2.73 30.43 28.07
C ILE A 769 -2.59 31.93 27.83
N LYS A 770 -1.37 32.49 27.82
CA LYS A 770 -1.17 33.89 27.42
C LYS A 770 -1.56 34.11 25.95
N GLY A 771 -0.97 33.34 25.02
CA GLY A 771 -1.26 33.46 23.60
C GLY A 771 -2.72 33.18 23.25
N PHE A 772 -3.41 32.36 24.05
CA PHE A 772 -4.86 32.21 23.98
C PHE A 772 -5.59 33.55 24.21
N TRP A 773 -5.31 34.23 25.33
CA TRP A 773 -5.96 35.50 25.65
C TRP A 773 -5.55 36.62 24.68
N ASP A 774 -4.33 36.59 24.13
CA ASP A 774 -3.89 37.48 23.05
C ASP A 774 -4.69 37.25 21.73
N MET A 775 -5.24 36.05 21.51
CA MET A 775 -6.06 35.68 20.35
C MET A 775 -7.57 35.75 20.57
N TYR A 776 -8.05 35.76 21.82
CA TYR A 776 -9.45 35.52 22.14
C TYR A 776 -10.38 36.68 21.75
N ASP A 777 -11.54 36.33 21.17
CA ASP A 777 -12.54 37.28 20.68
C ASP A 777 -13.91 36.98 21.31
N PRO A 778 -14.32 37.72 22.37
CA PRO A 778 -15.59 37.51 23.06
C PRO A 778 -16.83 37.89 22.25
N VAL A 779 -16.67 38.50 21.06
CA VAL A 779 -17.79 38.76 20.14
C VAL A 779 -18.01 37.57 19.20
N GLY A 780 -16.93 36.86 18.85
CA GLY A 780 -16.94 35.72 17.94
C GLY A 780 -17.06 34.34 18.59
N TYR A 781 -16.72 34.20 19.88
CA TYR A 781 -16.71 32.93 20.58
C TYR A 781 -17.30 33.03 21.99
N SER A 782 -17.78 31.90 22.51
CA SER A 782 -18.25 31.76 23.89
C SER A 782 -17.57 30.60 24.60
N PHE A 783 -17.31 30.78 25.90
CA PHE A 783 -16.78 29.74 26.79
C PHE A 783 -17.87 29.14 27.67
N TRP A 784 -17.76 27.84 27.92
CA TRP A 784 -18.68 27.07 28.73
C TRP A 784 -17.93 26.10 29.63
N PHE A 785 -18.11 26.24 30.95
CA PHE A 785 -17.86 25.16 31.90
C PHE A 785 -18.89 24.05 31.71
N ARG A 786 -18.46 22.82 32.00
CA ARG A 786 -19.21 21.61 31.69
C ARG A 786 -18.95 20.55 32.76
N ASP A 787 -19.96 20.25 33.56
CA ASP A 787 -19.91 19.27 34.65
C ASP A 787 -20.84 18.07 34.36
N TYR A 788 -20.48 16.88 34.81
CA TYR A 788 -21.32 15.67 34.64
C TYR A 788 -22.30 15.51 35.80
N LYS A 789 -23.58 15.34 35.46
CA LYS A 789 -24.67 15.21 36.45
C LYS A 789 -24.54 13.95 37.30
N TYR A 790 -24.08 12.86 36.69
CA TYR A 790 -24.07 11.52 37.29
C TYR A 790 -22.67 11.08 37.74
N ASN A 791 -21.92 12.00 38.37
CA ASN A 791 -20.56 11.71 38.84
C ASN A 791 -20.50 10.50 39.79
N ASP A 792 -21.53 10.28 40.62
CA ASP A 792 -21.55 9.17 41.59
C ASP A 792 -21.53 7.78 40.95
N GLU A 793 -21.88 7.65 39.66
CA GLU A 793 -21.74 6.40 38.90
C GLU A 793 -20.28 6.07 38.52
N ASN A 794 -19.37 7.05 38.56
CA ASN A 794 -18.01 6.91 38.06
C ASN A 794 -17.10 6.21 39.08
N THR A 795 -17.37 4.93 39.33
CA THR A 795 -16.64 4.12 40.31
C THR A 795 -15.34 3.52 39.77
N VAL A 796 -15.13 3.52 38.45
CA VAL A 796 -13.97 2.87 37.79
C VAL A 796 -13.34 3.81 36.75
N SER A 797 -12.10 4.23 37.00
CA SER A 797 -11.43 5.30 36.26
C SER A 797 -11.34 5.07 34.74
N PHE A 798 -10.99 3.85 34.29
CA PHE A 798 -10.90 3.54 32.86
C PHE A 798 -12.28 3.51 32.17
N VAL A 799 -13.33 3.08 32.88
CA VAL A 799 -14.71 3.10 32.36
C VAL A 799 -15.20 4.54 32.22
N THR A 800 -14.88 5.40 33.19
CA THR A 800 -15.14 6.84 33.10
C THR A 800 -14.35 7.50 31.96
N LEU A 801 -13.08 7.10 31.72
CA LEU A 801 -12.31 7.52 30.55
C LEU A 801 -12.96 7.08 29.22
N ASN A 802 -13.58 5.90 29.17
CA ASN A 802 -14.33 5.42 28.01
C ASN A 802 -15.63 6.22 27.80
N LYS A 803 -16.40 6.53 28.86
CA LYS A 803 -17.54 7.47 28.81
C LYS A 803 -17.12 8.82 28.20
N VAL A 804 -16.00 9.39 28.68
CA VAL A 804 -15.42 10.64 28.16
C VAL A 804 -15.00 10.54 26.69
N SER A 805 -14.33 9.44 26.31
CA SER A 805 -13.83 9.25 24.94
C SER A 805 -14.97 9.11 23.92
N GLY A 806 -16.05 8.40 24.27
CA GLY A 806 -17.24 8.30 23.43
C GLY A 806 -17.95 9.64 23.21
N PHE A 807 -18.03 10.48 24.25
CA PHE A 807 -18.55 11.85 24.12
C PHE A 807 -17.67 12.69 23.17
N LEU A 808 -16.35 12.62 23.30
CA LEU A 808 -15.43 13.35 22.43
C LEU A 808 -15.49 12.88 20.97
N GLN A 809 -15.75 11.59 20.71
CA GLN A 809 -15.99 11.08 19.36
C GLN A 809 -17.28 11.65 18.75
N ARG A 810 -18.39 11.70 19.51
CA ARG A 810 -19.64 12.32 19.05
C ARG A 810 -19.48 13.82 18.79
N MET A 811 -18.62 14.50 19.55
CA MET A 811 -18.30 15.92 19.32
C MET A 811 -17.44 16.21 18.09
N ASP A 812 -16.94 15.21 17.33
CA ASP A 812 -16.09 15.46 16.16
C ASP A 812 -16.85 16.16 15.01
N LEU A 813 -18.18 16.01 14.94
CA LEU A 813 -19.04 16.81 14.04
C LEU A 813 -18.93 18.32 14.32
N ALA A 814 -18.58 18.73 15.55
CA ALA A 814 -18.34 20.11 15.94
C ALA A 814 -16.90 20.59 15.69
N ARG A 815 -15.96 19.72 15.28
CA ARG A 815 -14.50 19.98 15.30
C ARG A 815 -14.03 21.21 14.52
N LYS A 816 -14.81 21.68 13.53
CA LYS A 816 -14.53 22.92 12.78
C LYS A 816 -14.83 24.18 13.58
N TYR A 817 -15.85 24.14 14.44
CA TYR A 817 -16.46 25.30 15.10
C TYR A 817 -16.29 25.30 16.63
N ALA A 818 -15.75 24.21 17.20
CA ALA A 818 -15.53 24.05 18.63
C ALA A 818 -14.09 23.63 18.96
N PHE A 819 -13.67 23.89 20.20
CA PHE A 819 -12.51 23.27 20.85
C PHE A 819 -12.89 22.97 22.31
N GLY A 820 -12.52 21.79 22.81
CA GLY A 820 -12.85 21.39 24.17
C GLY A 820 -11.73 20.61 24.83
N LYS A 821 -11.57 20.81 26.14
CA LYS A 821 -10.74 19.97 26.98
C LYS A 821 -11.58 19.37 28.10
N MET A 822 -11.46 18.07 28.29
CA MET A 822 -12.08 17.35 29.39
C MET A 822 -11.02 16.78 30.34
N LEU A 823 -11.42 16.64 31.61
CA LEU A 823 -10.63 16.15 32.72
C LEU A 823 -11.48 15.20 33.57
N VAL A 824 -10.86 14.09 33.98
CA VAL A 824 -11.37 13.22 35.05
C VAL A 824 -10.56 13.55 36.30
N THR A 825 -11.20 13.87 37.41
CA THR A 825 -10.55 14.36 38.64
C THR A 825 -11.01 13.62 39.89
N GLY A 826 -10.13 13.59 40.90
CA GLY A 826 -10.23 12.72 42.08
C GLY A 826 -9.17 11.61 42.05
N SER A 827 -8.59 11.29 43.21
CA SER A 827 -7.70 10.14 43.41
C SER A 827 -8.49 8.83 43.53
N ASP A 828 -9.69 8.92 44.08
CA ASP A 828 -10.55 7.82 44.50
C ASP A 828 -11.97 8.01 43.94
N PRO A 829 -12.76 6.94 43.75
CA PRO A 829 -14.12 7.05 43.28
C PRO A 829 -15.06 7.69 44.32
N PRO A 830 -16.13 8.41 43.90
CA PRO A 830 -16.54 8.62 42.51
C PRO A 830 -15.73 9.69 41.77
N PHE A 831 -15.25 9.35 40.56
CA PHE A 831 -14.42 10.22 39.74
C PHE A 831 -15.25 11.32 39.07
N LYS A 832 -14.86 12.59 39.26
CA LYS A 832 -15.59 13.75 38.75
C LYS A 832 -15.18 14.07 37.32
N VAL A 833 -16.15 14.21 36.42
CA VAL A 833 -15.90 14.54 35.00
C VAL A 833 -16.24 16.00 34.75
N LYS A 834 -15.20 16.80 34.49
CA LYS A 834 -15.28 18.23 34.16
C LYS A 834 -14.77 18.50 32.74
N GLY A 835 -15.15 19.64 32.19
CA GLY A 835 -14.60 20.15 30.94
C GLY A 835 -14.78 21.66 30.79
N LEU A 836 -13.97 22.21 29.88
CA LEU A 836 -14.06 23.59 29.42
C LEU A 836 -14.15 23.55 27.89
N TRP A 837 -15.16 24.21 27.34
CA TRP A 837 -15.46 24.23 25.91
C TRP A 837 -15.54 25.66 25.38
N LEU A 838 -14.98 25.84 24.19
CA LEU A 838 -14.98 27.06 23.40
C LEU A 838 -15.78 26.79 22.12
N PHE A 839 -16.86 27.52 21.90
CA PHE A 839 -17.71 27.42 20.72
C PHE A 839 -17.68 28.71 19.90
N HIS A 840 -17.70 28.60 18.58
CA HIS A 840 -17.87 29.73 17.68
C HIS A 840 -19.35 30.17 17.66
N GLY A 841 -19.59 31.45 17.91
CA GLY A 841 -20.89 32.01 18.27
C GLY A 841 -21.07 32.20 19.78
N LEU A 842 -22.05 33.01 20.14
CA LEU A 842 -22.31 33.39 21.55
C LEU A 842 -23.03 32.30 22.36
N GLU A 843 -23.62 31.30 21.71
CA GLU A 843 -24.33 30.18 22.34
C GLU A 843 -23.81 28.84 21.82
N ILE A 844 -24.08 27.74 22.54
CA ILE A 844 -23.75 26.39 22.06
C ILE A 844 -24.49 26.14 20.71
N PRO A 845 -23.80 25.74 19.63
CA PRO A 845 -24.42 25.62 18.32
C PRO A 845 -25.56 24.61 18.29
N LYS A 846 -26.70 24.98 17.70
CA LYS A 846 -27.92 24.15 17.76
C LYS A 846 -27.72 22.73 17.24
N PHE A 847 -26.98 22.53 16.14
CA PHE A 847 -26.71 21.19 15.60
C PHE A 847 -25.87 20.31 16.55
N VAL A 848 -25.14 20.87 17.51
CA VAL A 848 -24.45 20.09 18.55
C VAL A 848 -25.45 19.59 19.59
N LEU A 849 -26.46 20.40 19.92
CA LEU A 849 -27.57 19.98 20.80
C LEU A 849 -28.50 18.98 20.10
N ASP A 850 -28.75 19.16 18.80
CA ASP A 850 -29.62 18.29 18.00
C ASP A 850 -28.98 16.92 17.70
N GLU A 851 -27.66 16.86 17.40
CA GLU A 851 -26.97 15.62 16.98
C GLU A 851 -26.23 14.89 18.13
N VAL A 852 -25.79 15.61 19.18
CA VAL A 852 -25.05 15.01 20.32
C VAL A 852 -26.01 14.85 21.50
N TYR A 853 -26.87 13.83 21.44
CA TYR A 853 -27.88 13.52 22.47
C TYR A 853 -27.32 13.45 23.91
N ASP A 854 -26.04 13.07 24.08
CA ASP A 854 -25.37 13.07 25.39
C ASP A 854 -25.23 14.47 26.03
N MET A 855 -25.42 15.57 25.30
CA MET A 855 -25.26 16.94 25.82
C MET A 855 -26.11 17.19 27.07
N GLU A 856 -27.29 16.57 27.17
CA GLU A 856 -28.20 16.66 28.32
C GLU A 856 -27.66 16.02 29.61
N LEU A 857 -26.72 15.06 29.51
CA LEU A 857 -26.12 14.38 30.67
C LEU A 857 -25.18 15.29 31.49
N TYR A 858 -24.98 16.52 31.03
CA TYR A 858 -24.05 17.49 31.59
C TYR A 858 -24.76 18.79 31.92
N ASP A 859 -24.28 19.47 32.95
CA ASP A 859 -24.62 20.87 33.22
C ASP A 859 -23.63 21.76 32.48
N TRP A 860 -24.17 22.73 31.74
CA TRP A 860 -23.40 23.69 30.95
C TRP A 860 -23.60 25.08 31.53
N THR A 861 -22.50 25.72 31.93
CA THR A 861 -22.52 27.07 32.51
C THR A 861 -21.62 27.96 31.69
N LYS A 862 -22.20 29.03 31.14
CA LYS A 862 -21.46 30.04 30.37
C LYS A 862 -20.45 30.74 31.29
N VAL A 863 -19.19 30.80 30.88
CA VAL A 863 -18.12 31.39 31.69
C VAL A 863 -18.24 32.91 31.66
N ASP A 864 -18.29 33.54 32.84
CA ASP A 864 -18.12 34.99 32.93
C ASP A 864 -16.62 35.33 32.96
N ILE A 865 -16.14 36.00 31.92
CA ILE A 865 -14.73 36.35 31.74
C ILE A 865 -14.39 37.68 32.45
N SER A 866 -15.39 38.35 33.03
CA SER A 866 -15.19 39.45 33.98
C SER A 866 -15.05 38.97 35.43
N ASP A 867 -15.39 37.71 35.72
CA ASP A 867 -15.08 37.05 36.99
C ASP A 867 -13.67 36.44 36.94
N GLU A 868 -12.71 37.11 37.58
CA GLU A 868 -11.32 36.65 37.64
C GLU A 868 -11.19 35.24 38.27
N ALA A 869 -12.14 34.81 39.13
CA ALA A 869 -12.13 33.47 39.73
C ALA A 869 -12.68 32.37 38.80
N GLN A 870 -13.34 32.73 37.70
CA GLN A 870 -13.70 31.82 36.60
C GLN A 870 -12.66 31.81 35.46
N LYS A 871 -11.72 32.75 35.50
CA LYS A 871 -10.73 33.04 34.45
C LYS A 871 -9.34 32.50 34.75
N GLU A 872 -9.03 32.22 36.03
CA GLU A 872 -7.80 31.55 36.53
C GLU A 872 -7.74 30.05 36.20
#